data_AF-A0A7X6ZUY6-F1
#
_entry.id   AF-A0A7X6ZUY6-F1
#
_cell.length_a   1.000
_cell.length_b   1.000
_cell.length_c   1.000
_cell.angle_alpha   90.00
_cell.angle_beta   90.00
_cell.angle_gamma   90.00
#
_symmetry.space_group_name_H-M   'P 1'
#
loop_
_entity.id
_entity.type
_entity.pdbx_description
1 polymer ?
#
loop_
_entity_poly.entity_id
_entity_poly.type
_entity_poly.pdbx_seq_one_letter_code
_entity_poly.pdbx_strand_id
1 'polypeptide(L)'
;MGTSDEQSPTFGGGTNTLGVGTQLSLFPTEEEQKNTVRKAEQANFAFGSAFSISQQIIDEVLCDGGNERNCKLRICIQYQKQKSLSENAAFLKDEYAVGGKGFMFGDSPVSVWFDEGGIKITYGKEVTTNEYTLSWEQAAKRVGELLELGRYMPQEEINKAAFNERKEIADRIWYLHQDRNGEFPLDEMLFEGGFPKSTARIAESLDNPEKRDQIIYGLTEFAKAYEENPSLLRFHFHKPHEIANSLSELLIERKQFAASEPMSFGGKRFITQNEIDSALRRGSGVESGKMRICSFFIRETDSKKRIAFLRNEYGIGGTSHAMSGAGHEDHNGKGITLSRGDISMPYDKLTLSWTQVAKRIDYLIITDRYLSERDISYIPEYEKKQIAGGIYSFYHALPMETLRPFPYGFDYHDAIKIITDTLDDKDETEKALSQMRETILEIPLDDKNYDEKKQAIDNLEKYINGEVALFGKFSAQTKESPSLSPLWLEYQEIKEKYPDSIALMQVGDFFEFWGEDAKTVAEVLDISLTERTIEGLDIKQPMCGIPSHTLEDSINTLTAHGYTVALRGKDDMTGEIQTLQIVSGDEKQYDLGFGYLGNGLTVWNRLEEVDNDYRTVAHIDNDGSISYYDEEMPENIKAQIEKQAETYKQEIASIEDDEKAIDSGDGDTVSDEDITINNDLDKSDEETPDYSDIIGKEVVIDNHRFLIESVSDFSGDVSMRDLTFERQSGFPINRSEKIETVLQYLEPQQEEKLTPAFEKQKLDKEPNTVVYPEIEMSQRHNFAITDDELGYGGAKEKFKNNMEAIRVLQNCESENRLATPQEQEILSRYVGWGGLPDAFDETKSNWATEY
;
A
#
# COMPACT_ATOMS: atom_id res chain seq x y z
N MET A 1 2.86 -23.25 61.58
CA MET A 1 2.71 -23.29 63.06
C MET A 1 1.92 -22.06 63.46
N GLY A 2 0.84 -22.23 64.25
CA GLY A 2 0.07 -21.15 64.90
C GLY A 2 -1.00 -20.51 64.00
N THR A 3 -2.30 -20.87 64.11
CA THR A 3 -3.34 -20.30 65.03
C THR A 3 -3.79 -18.91 64.57
N SER A 4 -5.07 -18.52 64.46
CA SER A 4 -6.37 -19.12 64.85
C SER A 4 -7.49 -18.15 64.40
N ASP A 5 -8.66 -18.71 64.08
CA ASP A 5 -10.05 -18.23 64.28
C ASP A 5 -10.44 -16.74 64.13
N GLU A 6 -11.45 -16.44 63.30
CA GLU A 6 -12.80 -16.05 63.77
C GLU A 6 -13.78 -15.73 62.61
N GLN A 7 -15.07 -15.75 62.95
CA GLN A 7 -16.25 -16.00 62.13
C GLN A 7 -17.02 -14.75 61.62
N SER A 8 -17.73 -14.95 60.48
CA SER A 8 -19.09 -14.46 60.14
C SER A 8 -19.32 -12.96 59.84
N PRO A 9 -20.46 -12.53 59.20
CA PRO A 9 -21.64 -13.30 58.76
C PRO A 9 -22.14 -13.04 57.32
N THR A 10 -22.98 -13.96 56.85
CA THR A 10 -23.99 -13.77 55.79
C THR A 10 -25.32 -13.33 56.41
N PHE A 11 -26.03 -12.42 55.75
CA PHE A 11 -27.46 -12.14 55.99
C PHE A 11 -28.17 -11.96 54.65
N GLY A 12 -29.34 -12.58 54.51
CA GLY A 12 -30.17 -12.52 53.30
C GLY A 12 -31.51 -11.83 53.50
N GLY A 13 -32.19 -11.59 52.37
CA GLY A 13 -33.65 -11.57 52.21
C GLY A 13 -34.36 -10.21 52.32
N GLY A 14 -35.19 -9.88 51.32
CA GLY A 14 -36.36 -9.01 51.51
C GLY A 14 -36.72 -8.05 50.36
N THR A 15 -37.99 -8.09 49.97
CA THR A 15 -38.70 -7.45 48.83
C THR A 15 -39.13 -5.96 49.00
N ASN A 16 -39.39 -5.31 47.85
CA ASN A 16 -40.32 -4.19 47.55
C ASN A 16 -40.03 -2.76 48.04
N THR A 17 -39.88 -1.80 47.11
CA THR A 17 -40.83 -0.68 46.79
C THR A 17 -40.16 0.43 45.95
N LEU A 18 -40.97 1.09 45.11
CA LEU A 18 -40.62 2.23 44.24
C LEU A 18 -39.99 3.41 44.99
N GLY A 19 -39.02 4.10 44.35
CA GLY A 19 -38.55 5.41 44.81
C GLY A 19 -37.36 5.95 44.01
N VAL A 20 -37.61 7.01 43.26
CA VAL A 20 -36.69 7.79 42.43
C VAL A 20 -35.49 8.31 43.22
N GLY A 21 -34.30 8.27 42.61
CA GLY A 21 -33.07 8.85 43.18
C GLY A 21 -31.93 8.84 42.17
N THR A 22 -32.01 9.74 41.19
CA THR A 22 -30.91 10.17 40.33
C THR A 22 -29.65 10.45 41.14
N GLN A 23 -28.59 9.67 40.91
CA GLN A 23 -27.22 10.09 41.20
C GLN A 23 -26.52 10.26 39.86
N LEU A 24 -26.46 11.52 39.39
CA LEU A 24 -25.59 11.92 38.29
C LEU A 24 -24.16 11.57 38.66
N SER A 25 -23.57 10.62 37.95
CA SER A 25 -22.11 10.55 37.81
C SER A 25 -21.72 11.61 36.79
N LEU A 26 -21.18 12.73 37.27
CA LEU A 26 -20.65 13.83 36.44
C LEU A 26 -19.30 13.49 35.77
N PHE A 27 -18.86 12.23 35.84
CA PHE A 27 -17.66 11.75 35.15
C PHE A 27 -17.87 10.34 34.59
N PRO A 28 -17.40 10.06 33.36
CA PRO A 28 -17.42 8.72 32.80
C PRO A 28 -16.59 7.77 33.68
N THR A 29 -17.07 6.53 33.81
CA THR A 29 -16.35 5.43 34.50
C THR A 29 -15.01 5.14 33.83
N GLU A 30 -14.08 4.45 34.49
CA GLU A 30 -12.77 4.10 33.90
C GLU A 30 -12.93 3.30 32.58
N GLU A 31 -13.96 2.45 32.48
CA GLU A 31 -14.30 1.77 31.22
C GLU A 31 -14.87 2.72 30.17
N GLU A 32 -15.74 3.66 30.53
CA GLU A 32 -16.26 4.66 29.60
C GLU A 32 -15.18 5.65 29.16
N GLN A 33 -14.23 6.00 30.02
CA GLN A 33 -13.05 6.80 29.67
C GLN A 33 -12.14 6.03 28.73
N LYS A 34 -11.86 4.74 29.01
CA LYS A 34 -11.10 3.87 28.09
C LYS A 34 -11.81 3.69 26.76
N ASN A 35 -13.14 3.56 26.74
CA ASN A 35 -13.94 3.46 25.52
C ASN A 35 -14.07 4.80 24.79
N THR A 36 -14.06 5.92 25.50
CA THR A 36 -14.05 7.27 24.89
C THR A 36 -12.68 7.58 24.30
N VAL A 37 -11.60 7.17 24.95
CA VAL A 37 -10.24 7.23 24.39
C VAL A 37 -10.12 6.29 23.20
N ARG A 38 -10.64 5.05 23.27
CA ARG A 38 -10.69 4.13 22.11
C ARG A 38 -11.53 4.67 20.96
N LYS A 39 -12.68 5.30 21.25
CA LYS A 39 -13.54 5.93 20.23
C LYS A 39 -12.93 7.21 19.68
N ALA A 40 -12.21 7.99 20.49
CA ALA A 40 -11.46 9.16 20.05
C ALA A 40 -10.20 8.77 19.24
N GLU A 41 -9.56 7.65 19.59
CA GLU A 41 -8.48 7.04 18.80
C GLU A 41 -9.04 6.47 17.50
N GLN A 42 -10.17 5.76 17.51
CA GLN A 42 -10.86 5.28 16.29
C GLN A 42 -11.41 6.42 15.42
N ALA A 43 -11.90 7.52 16.02
CA ALA A 43 -12.32 8.71 15.30
C ALA A 43 -11.13 9.51 14.74
N ASN A 44 -9.98 9.52 15.44
CA ASN A 44 -8.73 10.04 14.89
C ASN A 44 -8.14 9.14 13.80
N PHE A 45 -8.43 7.83 13.83
CA PHE A 45 -8.15 6.90 12.71
C PHE A 45 -9.04 7.19 11.49
N ALA A 46 -10.21 7.79 11.67
CA ALA A 46 -11.17 8.05 10.59
C ALA A 46 -11.12 9.47 10.00
N PHE A 47 -10.60 10.48 10.73
CA PHE A 47 -10.75 11.89 10.31
C PHE A 47 -9.48 12.76 10.34
N GLY A 48 -8.29 12.15 10.39
CA GLY A 48 -7.02 12.88 10.32
C GLY A 48 -6.13 12.38 9.19
N SER A 49 -6.49 12.65 7.92
CA SER A 49 -5.80 12.11 6.72
C SER A 49 -5.70 10.58 6.75
N ALA A 50 -6.34 9.90 5.80
CA ALA A 50 -6.21 8.45 5.62
C ALA A 50 -4.75 7.94 5.41
N PHE A 51 -3.77 8.85 5.41
CA PHE A 51 -2.34 8.59 5.27
C PHE A 51 -1.47 9.07 6.45
N SER A 52 -2.04 9.58 7.55
CA SER A 52 -1.22 10.01 8.69
C SER A 52 -0.82 8.83 9.57
N ILE A 53 0.50 8.64 9.77
CA ILE A 53 1.02 7.69 10.75
C ILE A 53 0.72 8.23 12.16
N SER A 54 0.03 7.44 12.98
CA SER A 54 -0.34 7.86 14.32
C SER A 54 0.89 8.05 15.22
N GLN A 55 0.80 8.97 16.19
CA GLN A 55 1.88 9.18 17.16
C GLN A 55 2.21 7.92 17.95
N GLN A 56 1.22 7.04 18.19
CA GLN A 56 1.45 5.75 18.85
C GLN A 56 2.38 4.85 18.03
N ILE A 57 2.18 4.77 16.71
CA ILE A 57 3.05 3.99 15.82
C ILE A 57 4.47 4.56 15.86
N ILE A 58 4.62 5.89 15.77
CA ILE A 58 5.92 6.55 15.86
C ILE A 58 6.62 6.21 17.18
N ASP A 59 5.89 6.28 18.30
CA ASP A 59 6.44 5.98 19.62
C ASP A 59 6.86 4.52 19.72
N GLU A 60 6.05 3.58 19.26
CA GLU A 60 6.38 2.14 19.28
C GLU A 60 7.60 1.83 18.41
N VAL A 61 7.73 2.45 17.24
CA VAL A 61 8.90 2.32 16.37
C VAL A 61 10.17 2.83 17.07
N LEU A 62 10.10 4.00 17.71
CA LEU A 62 11.24 4.58 18.43
C LEU A 62 11.61 3.78 19.69
N CYS A 63 10.62 3.28 20.43
CA CYS A 63 10.82 2.46 21.63
C CYS A 63 11.39 1.06 21.32
N ASP A 64 11.16 0.53 20.12
CA ASP A 64 11.79 -0.74 19.70
C ASP A 64 13.28 -0.57 19.35
N GLY A 65 13.68 0.64 18.93
CA GLY A 65 15.06 0.97 18.60
C GLY A 65 15.50 0.48 17.22
N GLY A 66 16.78 0.69 16.93
CA GLY A 66 17.45 0.17 15.73
C GLY A 66 17.53 -1.36 15.70
N ASN A 67 18.30 -1.88 14.74
CA ASN A 67 18.42 -3.32 14.52
C ASN A 67 19.58 -3.98 15.28
N GLU A 68 20.44 -3.18 15.90
CA GLU A 68 21.61 -3.67 16.63
C GLU A 68 21.27 -4.17 18.04
N ARG A 69 22.04 -5.15 18.52
CA ARG A 69 21.93 -5.62 19.90
C ARG A 69 22.27 -4.47 20.86
N ASN A 70 21.53 -4.38 21.97
CA ASN A 70 21.68 -3.35 23.00
C ASN A 70 21.45 -1.90 22.52
N CYS A 71 20.87 -1.69 21.34
CA CYS A 71 20.63 -0.36 20.77
C CYS A 71 19.91 0.58 21.76
N LYS A 72 18.79 0.13 22.33
CA LYS A 72 18.04 0.91 23.34
C LYS A 72 18.86 1.28 24.57
N LEU A 73 19.79 0.41 24.99
CA LEU A 73 20.67 0.68 26.14
C LEU A 73 21.66 1.79 25.82
N ARG A 74 22.25 1.79 24.61
CA ARG A 74 23.14 2.84 24.14
C ARG A 74 22.40 4.18 23.96
N ILE A 75 21.20 4.14 23.38
CA ILE A 75 20.33 5.33 23.28
C ILE A 75 20.03 5.90 24.67
N CYS A 76 19.58 5.08 25.61
CA CYS A 76 19.33 5.53 26.99
C CYS A 76 20.57 6.22 27.59
N ILE A 77 21.75 5.61 27.44
CA ILE A 77 23.01 6.14 27.94
C ILE A 77 23.38 7.48 27.31
N GLN A 78 23.16 7.64 26.01
CA GLN A 78 23.39 8.89 25.29
C GLN A 78 22.57 10.03 25.90
N TYR A 79 21.28 9.79 26.17
CA TYR A 79 20.40 10.80 26.78
C TYR A 79 20.71 11.05 28.25
N GLN A 80 21.16 10.04 28.99
CA GLN A 80 21.63 10.22 30.38
C GLN A 80 22.85 11.15 30.45
N LYS A 81 23.67 11.23 29.39
CA LYS A 81 24.80 12.17 29.27
C LYS A 81 24.38 13.61 28.97
N GLN A 82 23.09 13.88 28.77
CA GLN A 82 22.54 15.23 28.54
C GLN A 82 23.17 15.95 27.33
N LYS A 83 23.45 15.21 26.26
CA LYS A 83 23.98 15.74 25.00
C LYS A 83 22.93 16.63 24.32
N SER A 84 23.40 17.54 23.46
CA SER A 84 22.51 18.43 22.71
C SER A 84 21.61 17.66 21.73
N LEU A 85 20.52 18.29 21.29
CA LEU A 85 19.59 17.68 20.34
C LEU A 85 20.29 17.24 19.03
N SER A 86 21.21 18.07 18.53
CA SER A 86 21.98 17.77 17.31
C SER A 86 22.94 16.58 17.51
N GLU A 87 23.62 16.49 18.65
CA GLU A 87 24.46 15.33 18.99
C GLU A 87 23.63 14.05 19.14
N ASN A 88 22.44 14.13 19.73
CA ASN A 88 21.53 12.99 19.84
C ASN A 88 21.00 12.56 18.46
N ALA A 89 20.66 13.50 17.59
CA ALA A 89 20.22 13.20 16.22
C ALA A 89 21.32 12.51 15.40
N ALA A 90 22.55 13.03 15.46
CA ALA A 90 23.70 12.41 14.82
C ALA A 90 23.97 11.00 15.38
N PHE A 91 23.90 10.84 16.71
CA PHE A 91 24.04 9.55 17.36
C PHE A 91 22.96 8.56 16.91
N LEU A 92 21.67 8.97 16.87
CA LEU A 92 20.59 8.09 16.42
C LEU A 92 20.76 7.67 14.96
N LYS A 93 21.19 8.59 14.07
CA LYS A 93 21.49 8.27 12.67
C LYS A 93 22.55 7.17 12.56
N ASP A 94 23.65 7.29 13.31
CA ASP A 94 24.73 6.31 13.31
C ASP A 94 24.31 4.98 13.97
N GLU A 95 23.53 5.05 15.04
CA GLU A 95 23.08 3.91 15.84
C GLU A 95 22.02 3.05 15.12
N TYR A 96 21.11 3.68 14.38
CA TYR A 96 20.14 2.97 13.52
C TYR A 96 20.79 2.49 12.22
N ALA A 97 21.76 3.24 11.69
CA ALA A 97 22.41 2.99 10.40
C ALA A 97 21.39 2.91 9.23
N VAL A 98 21.65 2.09 8.22
CA VAL A 98 20.71 1.84 7.11
C VAL A 98 20.06 0.48 7.32
N GLY A 99 18.73 0.41 7.21
CA GLY A 99 18.00 -0.83 7.40
C GLY A 99 16.49 -0.65 7.48
N GLY A 100 15.79 -1.73 7.82
CA GLY A 100 14.34 -1.70 7.99
C GLY A 100 13.83 -2.65 9.05
N LYS A 101 12.55 -2.52 9.40
CA LYS A 101 11.86 -3.39 10.36
C LYS A 101 10.36 -3.32 10.12
N GLY A 102 9.69 -4.47 10.16
CA GLY A 102 8.24 -4.57 10.06
C GLY A 102 7.59 -4.79 11.41
N PHE A 103 6.43 -4.17 11.62
CA PHE A 103 5.64 -4.23 12.83
C PHE A 103 4.19 -4.59 12.51
N MET A 104 3.57 -5.45 13.30
CA MET A 104 2.12 -5.70 13.25
C MET A 104 1.43 -4.86 14.32
N PHE A 105 0.58 -3.92 13.90
CA PHE A 105 -0.29 -3.12 14.76
C PHE A 105 -1.73 -3.63 14.61
N GLY A 106 -2.16 -4.49 15.53
CA GLY A 106 -3.35 -5.31 15.32
C GLY A 106 -3.13 -6.26 14.13
N ASP A 107 -4.02 -6.20 13.14
CA ASP A 107 -3.89 -6.95 11.87
C ASP A 107 -3.19 -6.15 10.76
N SER A 108 -2.88 -4.88 11.00
CA SER A 108 -2.27 -3.99 10.01
C SER A 108 -0.74 -4.07 10.05
N PRO A 109 -0.07 -4.44 8.94
CA PRO A 109 1.38 -4.36 8.85
C PRO A 109 1.82 -2.90 8.71
N VAL A 110 2.93 -2.55 9.34
CA VAL A 110 3.63 -1.28 9.21
C VAL A 110 5.08 -1.57 8.89
N SER A 111 5.59 -0.95 7.83
CA SER A 111 6.99 -1.07 7.42
C SER A 111 7.76 0.19 7.77
N VAL A 112 8.95 -0.01 8.30
CA VAL A 112 9.89 1.05 8.63
C VAL A 112 11.17 0.85 7.86
N TRP A 113 11.69 1.93 7.27
CA TRP A 113 12.99 1.98 6.66
C TRP A 113 13.75 3.18 7.19
N PHE A 114 14.97 2.98 7.68
CA PHE A 114 15.84 4.04 8.17
C PHE A 114 17.06 4.16 7.28
N ASP A 115 17.38 5.40 6.91
CA ASP A 115 18.51 5.77 6.07
C ASP A 115 19.05 7.15 6.47
N GLU A 116 19.94 7.72 5.65
CA GLU A 116 20.52 9.02 5.94
C GLU A 116 19.51 10.16 6.08
N GLY A 117 18.33 10.04 5.46
CA GLY A 117 17.25 11.03 5.46
C GLY A 117 16.34 10.95 6.68
N GLY A 118 16.35 9.86 7.45
CA GLY A 118 15.53 9.70 8.64
C GLY A 118 14.90 8.31 8.75
N ILE A 119 13.77 8.25 9.46
CA ILE A 119 12.97 7.05 9.66
C ILE A 119 11.69 7.20 8.82
N LYS A 120 11.58 6.41 7.76
CA LYS A 120 10.43 6.32 6.87
C LYS A 120 9.47 5.26 7.38
N ILE A 121 8.19 5.61 7.48
CA ILE A 121 7.14 4.75 8.04
C ILE A 121 5.95 4.73 7.09
N THR A 122 5.47 3.54 6.75
CA THR A 122 4.28 3.36 5.90
C THR A 122 3.46 2.18 6.40
N TYR A 123 2.14 2.24 6.28
CA TYR A 123 1.30 1.04 6.35
C TYR A 123 1.61 0.10 5.18
N GLY A 124 1.55 -1.21 5.42
CA GLY A 124 1.90 -2.23 4.44
C GLY A 124 3.19 -2.99 4.77
N LYS A 125 3.62 -3.83 3.84
CA LYS A 125 4.82 -4.69 3.94
C LYS A 125 6.06 -4.14 3.22
N GLU A 126 5.93 -3.00 2.55
CA GLU A 126 7.00 -2.25 1.89
C GLU A 126 6.82 -0.77 2.26
N VAL A 127 7.93 -0.04 2.44
CA VAL A 127 7.95 1.42 2.44
C VAL A 127 7.79 1.87 0.99
N THR A 128 6.67 2.52 0.71
CA THR A 128 6.29 3.10 -0.60
C THR A 128 6.40 4.61 -0.56
N THR A 129 6.28 5.26 -1.72
CA THR A 129 6.44 6.72 -1.93
C THR A 129 5.59 7.65 -1.07
N ASN A 130 4.48 7.17 -0.47
CA ASN A 130 3.68 7.90 0.51
C ASN A 130 4.21 7.71 1.95
N GLU A 131 5.52 7.65 2.12
CA GLU A 131 6.09 7.45 3.45
C GLU A 131 5.92 8.68 4.35
N TYR A 132 5.61 8.45 5.62
CA TYR A 132 5.88 9.45 6.65
C TYR A 132 7.37 9.41 6.97
N THR A 133 8.06 10.53 6.73
CA THR A 133 9.50 10.64 7.06
C THR A 133 9.69 11.43 8.36
N LEU A 134 10.16 10.74 9.39
CA LEU A 134 10.60 11.33 10.64
C LEU A 134 12.08 11.68 10.55
N SER A 135 12.42 12.97 10.59
CA SER A 135 13.82 13.39 10.57
C SER A 135 14.57 12.93 11.83
N TRP A 136 15.89 12.80 11.75
CA TRP A 136 16.72 12.41 12.90
C TRP A 136 16.61 13.39 14.08
N GLU A 137 16.41 14.69 13.82
CA GLU A 137 16.16 15.69 14.87
C GLU A 137 14.79 15.50 15.53
N GLN A 138 13.75 15.20 14.74
CA GLN A 138 12.42 14.91 15.28
C GLN A 138 12.41 13.62 16.09
N ALA A 139 13.06 12.56 15.59
CA ALA A 139 13.27 11.31 16.30
C ALA A 139 14.03 11.55 17.62
N ALA A 140 15.11 12.33 17.59
CA ALA A 140 15.89 12.64 18.77
C ALA A 140 15.09 13.43 19.81
N LYS A 141 14.30 14.41 19.38
CA LYS A 141 13.42 15.15 20.27
C LYS A 141 12.41 14.20 20.91
N ARG A 142 11.76 13.35 20.11
CA ARG A 142 10.71 12.46 20.58
C ARG A 142 11.22 11.37 21.52
N VAL A 143 12.38 10.77 21.25
CA VAL A 143 13.03 9.82 22.16
C VAL A 143 13.32 10.48 23.52
N GLY A 144 13.77 11.73 23.53
CA GLY A 144 13.96 12.49 24.77
C GLY A 144 12.67 12.65 25.56
N GLU A 145 11.59 13.06 24.90
CA GLU A 145 10.26 13.17 25.51
C GLU A 145 9.77 11.84 26.09
N LEU A 146 9.93 10.73 25.35
CA LEU A 146 9.55 9.40 25.81
C LEU A 146 10.35 8.96 27.05
N LEU A 147 11.63 9.32 27.15
CA LEU A 147 12.45 9.07 28.33
C LEU A 147 12.01 9.90 29.53
N GLU A 148 11.71 11.20 29.36
CA GLU A 148 11.20 12.05 30.44
C GLU A 148 9.83 11.57 30.96
N LEU A 149 8.97 11.10 30.05
CA LEU A 149 7.65 10.57 30.38
C LEU A 149 7.71 9.15 30.96
N GLY A 150 8.87 8.50 30.96
CA GLY A 150 9.02 7.11 31.40
C GLY A 150 8.33 6.10 30.49
N ARG A 151 8.21 6.39 29.19
CA ARG A 151 7.52 5.58 28.17
C ARG A 151 8.45 5.01 27.11
N TYR A 152 9.77 5.17 27.25
CA TYR A 152 10.74 4.70 26.26
C TYR A 152 11.08 3.21 26.44
N MET A 153 11.38 2.79 27.67
CA MET A 153 11.81 1.40 27.96
C MET A 153 11.59 1.04 29.44
N PRO A 154 11.46 -0.26 29.79
CA PRO A 154 11.23 -0.71 31.16
C PRO A 154 12.35 -0.33 32.14
N GLN A 155 12.01 -0.14 33.42
CA GLN A 155 12.99 0.23 34.47
C GLN A 155 14.16 -0.77 34.55
N GLU A 156 13.88 -2.06 34.37
CA GLU A 156 14.90 -3.11 34.40
C GLU A 156 15.95 -2.92 33.29
N GLU A 157 15.55 -2.47 32.11
CA GLU A 157 16.49 -2.19 31.02
C GLU A 157 17.26 -0.89 31.27
N ILE A 158 16.60 0.17 31.77
CA ILE A 158 17.29 1.43 32.17
C ILE A 158 18.42 1.12 33.17
N ASN A 159 18.15 0.27 34.16
CA ASN A 159 19.12 -0.12 35.19
C ASN A 159 20.32 -0.90 34.61
N LYS A 160 20.17 -1.56 33.46
CA LYS A 160 21.24 -2.30 32.78
C LYS A 160 22.12 -1.40 31.90
N ALA A 161 21.66 -0.21 31.54
CA ALA A 161 22.29 0.61 30.50
C ALA A 161 23.74 1.02 30.84
N ALA A 162 23.98 1.48 32.08
CA ALA A 162 25.33 1.87 32.52
C ALA A 162 26.31 0.69 32.57
N PHE A 163 25.84 -0.49 33.00
CA PHE A 163 26.65 -1.70 32.98
C PHE A 163 26.97 -2.12 31.54
N ASN A 164 26.00 -2.02 30.63
CA ASN A 164 26.21 -2.32 29.21
C ASN A 164 27.29 -1.43 28.59
N GLU A 165 27.24 -0.10 28.84
CA GLU A 165 28.27 0.84 28.36
C GLU A 165 29.68 0.41 28.81
N ARG A 166 29.87 0.12 30.11
CA ARG A 166 31.17 -0.34 30.63
C ARG A 166 31.61 -1.66 30.02
N LYS A 167 30.68 -2.59 29.81
CA LYS A 167 30.97 -3.88 29.19
C LYS A 167 31.41 -3.73 27.73
N GLU A 168 30.72 -2.91 26.93
CA GLU A 168 31.10 -2.68 25.53
C GLU A 168 32.45 -1.98 25.42
N ILE A 169 32.74 -1.01 26.30
CA ILE A 169 34.07 -0.39 26.41
C ILE A 169 35.11 -1.45 26.79
N ALA A 170 34.83 -2.30 27.78
CA ALA A 170 35.74 -3.36 28.22
C ALA A 170 36.05 -4.37 27.12
N ASP A 171 35.06 -4.78 26.33
CA ASP A 171 35.24 -5.66 25.18
C ASP A 171 36.17 -5.01 24.14
N ARG A 172 35.97 -3.72 23.83
CA ARG A 172 36.84 -2.95 22.91
C ARG A 172 38.28 -2.84 23.43
N ILE A 173 38.47 -2.58 24.72
CA ILE A 173 39.79 -2.54 25.35
C ILE A 173 40.49 -3.89 25.25
N TRP A 174 39.74 -4.98 25.46
CA TRP A 174 40.29 -6.33 25.36
C TRP A 174 40.75 -6.65 23.94
N TYR A 175 39.94 -6.35 22.92
CA TYR A 175 40.35 -6.55 21.52
C TYR A 175 41.55 -5.68 21.14
N LEU A 176 41.58 -4.42 21.58
CA LEU A 176 42.73 -3.54 21.38
C LEU A 176 44.01 -4.12 22.00
N HIS A 177 43.92 -4.65 23.23
CA HIS A 177 45.03 -5.32 23.90
C HIS A 177 45.48 -6.55 23.13
N GLN A 178 44.55 -7.37 22.61
CA GLN A 178 44.91 -8.55 21.83
C GLN A 178 45.71 -8.20 20.57
N ASP A 179 45.49 -7.03 19.97
CA ASP A 179 46.13 -6.64 18.72
C ASP A 179 47.49 -5.92 18.86
N ARG A 180 47.85 -5.54 20.10
CA ARG A 180 49.08 -4.81 20.39
C ARG A 180 50.34 -5.46 19.81
N ASN A 181 51.29 -4.62 19.44
CA ASN A 181 52.63 -4.99 18.99
C ASN A 181 53.68 -4.33 19.89
N GLY A 182 53.74 -4.79 21.15
CA GLY A 182 54.66 -4.25 22.16
C GLY A 182 54.01 -4.11 23.54
N GLU A 183 54.56 -3.19 24.34
CA GLU A 183 54.03 -2.87 25.67
C GLU A 183 52.64 -2.22 25.58
N PHE A 184 51.78 -2.52 26.55
CA PHE A 184 50.45 -1.94 26.70
C PHE A 184 50.38 -1.11 27.97
N PRO A 185 49.65 0.02 27.99
CA PRO A 185 49.67 0.96 29.12
C PRO A 185 48.84 0.50 30.34
N LEU A 186 48.24 -0.70 30.30
CA LEU A 186 47.36 -1.22 31.36
C LEU A 186 47.96 -2.49 31.99
N ASP A 187 47.66 -2.73 33.26
CA ASP A 187 48.11 -3.89 34.01
C ASP A 187 47.66 -5.20 33.34
N GLU A 188 48.61 -6.11 33.05
CA GLU A 188 48.34 -7.42 32.45
C GLU A 188 47.39 -8.27 33.31
N MET A 189 47.31 -8.03 34.64
CA MET A 189 46.33 -8.68 35.51
C MET A 189 44.88 -8.40 35.09
N LEU A 190 44.59 -7.29 34.39
CA LEU A 190 43.25 -7.02 33.86
C LEU A 190 42.84 -8.02 32.77
N PHE A 191 43.81 -8.61 32.08
CA PHE A 191 43.59 -9.46 30.91
C PHE A 191 43.67 -10.97 31.20
N GLU A 192 44.01 -11.36 32.44
CA GLU A 192 44.09 -12.77 32.82
C GLU A 192 42.75 -13.51 32.70
N GLY A 193 42.78 -14.76 32.26
CA GLY A 193 41.61 -15.64 32.18
C GLY A 193 40.81 -15.56 30.87
N GLY A 194 41.18 -14.65 29.96
CA GLY A 194 40.62 -14.57 28.59
C GLY A 194 39.14 -14.17 28.51
N PHE A 195 38.62 -14.05 27.28
CA PHE A 195 37.21 -13.70 27.04
C PHE A 195 36.26 -14.84 27.46
N PRO A 196 35.12 -14.57 28.14
CA PRO A 196 34.61 -13.27 28.58
C PRO A 196 35.03 -12.87 30.01
N LYS A 197 35.89 -13.63 30.70
CA LYS A 197 36.25 -13.38 32.11
C LYS A 197 37.06 -12.11 32.30
N SER A 198 38.03 -11.85 31.42
CA SER A 198 38.84 -10.63 31.45
C SER A 198 38.01 -9.38 31.17
N THR A 199 37.07 -9.44 30.22
CA THR A 199 36.22 -8.28 29.92
C THR A 199 35.26 -7.96 31.06
N ALA A 200 34.73 -8.98 31.76
CA ALA A 200 34.00 -8.77 33.00
C ALA A 200 34.86 -8.06 34.07
N ARG A 201 36.12 -8.47 34.26
CA ARG A 201 37.05 -7.83 35.21
C ARG A 201 37.37 -6.37 34.84
N ILE A 202 37.57 -6.10 33.55
CA ILE A 202 37.80 -4.73 33.06
C ILE A 202 36.55 -3.88 33.35
N ALA A 203 35.35 -4.38 33.03
CA ALA A 203 34.09 -3.68 33.29
C ALA A 203 33.88 -3.39 34.80
N GLU A 204 34.16 -4.35 35.68
CA GLU A 204 34.14 -4.15 37.14
C GLU A 204 35.18 -3.12 37.60
N SER A 205 36.35 -3.08 36.95
CA SER A 205 37.39 -2.10 37.26
C SER A 205 36.99 -0.67 36.85
N LEU A 206 36.17 -0.52 35.81
CA LEU A 206 35.61 0.77 35.40
C LEU A 206 34.57 1.32 36.40
N ASP A 207 34.04 0.48 37.30
CA ASP A 207 33.16 0.92 38.40
C ASP A 207 33.95 1.51 39.58
N ASN A 208 35.25 1.22 39.70
CA ASN A 208 36.11 1.78 40.73
C ASN A 208 36.75 3.09 40.23
N PRO A 209 36.55 4.26 40.88
CA PRO A 209 37.06 5.54 40.39
C PRO A 209 38.57 5.56 40.17
N GLU A 210 39.37 5.04 41.11
CA GLU A 210 40.83 5.05 41.01
C GLU A 210 41.32 4.20 39.83
N LYS A 211 40.78 2.99 39.67
CA LYS A 211 41.14 2.11 38.55
C LYS A 211 40.65 2.66 37.22
N ARG A 212 39.45 3.22 37.19
CA ARG A 212 38.87 3.87 36.00
C ARG A 212 39.75 5.01 35.53
N ASP A 213 40.20 5.87 36.44
CA ASP A 213 41.05 7.03 36.10
C ASP A 213 42.44 6.58 35.59
N GLN A 214 43.00 5.49 36.14
CA GLN A 214 44.22 4.86 35.61
C GLN A 214 44.01 4.31 34.19
N ILE A 215 42.88 3.65 33.93
CA ILE A 215 42.55 3.10 32.61
C ILE A 215 42.35 4.23 31.58
N ILE A 216 41.62 5.29 31.97
CA ILE A 216 41.43 6.49 31.14
C ILE A 216 42.78 7.10 30.77
N TYR A 217 43.66 7.32 31.75
CA TYR A 217 44.97 7.89 31.52
C TYR A 217 45.81 7.02 30.59
N GLY A 218 45.94 5.73 30.90
CA GLY A 218 46.75 4.80 30.10
C GLY A 218 46.32 4.73 28.64
N LEU A 219 45.01 4.60 28.38
CA LEU A 219 44.49 4.52 27.01
C LEU A 219 44.48 5.86 26.27
N THR A 220 44.37 6.98 26.98
CA THR A 220 44.52 8.31 26.38
C THR A 220 45.95 8.53 25.89
N GLU A 221 46.96 8.16 26.70
CA GLU A 221 48.36 8.27 26.29
C GLU A 221 48.72 7.29 25.18
N PHE A 222 48.16 6.07 25.21
CA PHE A 222 48.35 5.11 24.13
C PHE A 222 47.71 5.56 22.82
N ALA A 223 46.54 6.20 22.86
CA ALA A 223 45.93 6.76 21.65
C ALA A 223 46.84 7.82 21.01
N LYS A 224 47.40 8.75 21.80
CA LYS A 224 48.39 9.74 21.31
C LYS A 224 49.64 9.07 20.74
N ALA A 225 50.20 8.09 21.45
CA ALA A 225 51.37 7.36 20.98
C ALA A 225 51.11 6.61 19.66
N TYR A 226 49.88 6.12 19.46
CA TYR A 226 49.46 5.46 18.22
C TYR A 226 49.36 6.41 17.03
N GLU A 227 48.97 7.68 17.23
CA GLU A 227 49.02 8.70 16.16
C GLU A 227 50.45 8.94 15.67
N GLU A 228 51.41 8.98 16.59
CA GLU A 228 52.83 9.15 16.28
C GLU A 228 53.45 7.87 15.69
N ASN A 229 52.98 6.71 16.14
CA ASN A 229 53.50 5.41 15.73
C ASN A 229 52.38 4.37 15.52
N PRO A 230 51.83 4.26 14.30
CA PRO A 230 50.80 3.27 14.00
C PRO A 230 51.25 1.81 14.17
N SER A 231 52.56 1.53 14.18
CA SER A 231 53.09 0.16 14.33
C SER A 231 52.87 -0.47 15.71
N LEU A 232 52.33 0.29 16.67
CA LEU A 232 51.91 -0.19 17.99
C LEU A 232 50.73 -1.20 17.92
N LEU A 233 49.99 -1.22 16.81
CA LEU A 233 48.95 -2.21 16.53
C LEU A 233 49.28 -2.96 15.25
N ARG A 234 48.92 -4.24 15.17
CA ARG A 234 49.06 -5.01 13.93
C ARG A 234 47.97 -4.67 12.92
N PHE A 235 46.78 -4.28 13.39
CA PHE A 235 45.65 -3.86 12.59
C PHE A 235 45.10 -2.49 13.04
N HIS A 236 44.70 -1.67 12.08
CA HIS A 236 44.37 -0.25 12.33
C HIS A 236 42.87 0.04 12.54
N PHE A 237 42.03 -1.00 12.70
CA PHE A 237 40.57 -0.85 12.80
C PHE A 237 40.04 -0.65 14.23
N HIS A 238 40.88 -0.76 15.28
CA HIS A 238 40.45 -0.66 16.69
C HIS A 238 40.17 0.76 17.20
N LYS A 239 40.59 1.79 16.46
CA LYS A 239 40.34 3.21 16.74
C LYS A 239 40.58 3.64 18.21
N PRO A 240 41.83 3.66 18.69
CA PRO A 240 42.17 3.97 20.10
C PRO A 240 41.58 5.29 20.64
N HIS A 241 41.50 6.33 19.81
CA HIS A 241 40.90 7.62 20.21
C HIS A 241 39.42 7.51 20.56
N GLU A 242 38.64 6.73 19.80
CA GLU A 242 37.22 6.53 20.10
C GLU A 242 37.03 5.77 21.42
N ILE A 243 37.94 4.84 21.75
CA ILE A 243 37.92 4.11 23.03
C ILE A 243 38.26 5.06 24.18
N ALA A 244 39.32 5.87 24.05
CA ALA A 244 39.71 6.86 25.05
C ALA A 244 38.62 7.93 25.29
N ASN A 245 37.96 8.38 24.22
CA ASN A 245 36.82 9.28 24.31
C ASN A 245 35.65 8.62 25.05
N SER A 246 35.29 7.38 24.69
CA SER A 246 34.20 6.63 25.35
C SER A 246 34.46 6.46 26.85
N LEU A 247 35.71 6.20 27.23
CA LEU A 247 36.14 6.11 28.64
C LEU A 247 35.99 7.44 29.38
N SER A 248 36.36 8.55 28.73
CA SER A 248 36.22 9.89 29.31
C SER A 248 34.74 10.25 29.55
N GLU A 249 33.82 9.76 28.70
CA GLU A 249 32.38 9.96 28.88
C GLU A 249 31.80 9.23 30.10
N LEU A 250 32.51 8.26 30.69
CA LEU A 250 32.13 7.65 31.96
C LEU A 250 32.20 8.64 33.14
N LEU A 251 32.90 9.77 32.97
CA LEU A 251 33.01 10.83 33.97
C LEU A 251 31.83 11.82 33.94
N ILE A 252 31.01 11.79 32.89
CA ILE A 252 29.86 12.69 32.74
C ILE A 252 28.79 12.33 33.79
N GLU A 253 28.32 13.35 34.53
CA GLU A 253 27.20 13.20 35.47
C GLU A 253 25.92 12.81 34.73
N ARG A 254 25.27 11.74 35.21
CA ARG A 254 24.15 11.10 34.51
C ARG A 254 22.81 11.63 35.02
N LYS A 255 21.99 12.15 34.10
CA LYS A 255 20.56 12.36 34.35
C LYS A 255 19.89 11.01 34.62
N GLN A 256 19.04 10.95 35.64
CA GLN A 256 18.27 9.75 35.97
C GLN A 256 16.91 9.80 35.27
N PHE A 257 16.51 8.67 34.68
CA PHE A 257 15.18 8.48 34.10
C PHE A 257 14.44 7.40 34.88
N ALA A 258 13.13 7.55 34.99
CA ALA A 258 12.24 6.60 35.65
C ALA A 258 11.16 6.14 34.68
N ALA A 259 10.92 4.84 34.65
CA ALA A 259 9.88 4.21 33.85
C ALA A 259 8.50 4.37 34.50
N SER A 260 7.47 4.53 33.68
CA SER A 260 6.05 4.47 34.07
C SER A 260 5.51 3.05 33.83
N GLU A 261 4.83 2.44 34.80
CA GLU A 261 4.26 1.10 34.67
C GLU A 261 2.73 1.13 34.58
N PRO A 262 2.09 0.20 33.81
CA PRO A 262 2.72 -0.88 33.04
C PRO A 262 3.13 -0.46 31.61
N MET A 263 4.30 -0.89 31.17
CA MET A 263 4.75 -0.77 29.78
C MET A 263 4.60 -2.12 29.06
N SER A 264 3.90 -2.12 27.93
CA SER A 264 3.90 -3.22 26.96
C SER A 264 4.41 -2.67 25.65
N PHE A 265 5.53 -3.22 25.17
CA PHE A 265 6.02 -2.98 23.83
C PHE A 265 6.04 -4.31 23.10
N GLY A 266 5.57 -4.33 21.85
CA GLY A 266 5.88 -5.42 20.95
C GLY A 266 4.67 -6.08 20.30
N GLY A 267 4.25 -5.49 19.19
CA GLY A 267 3.61 -6.25 18.13
C GLY A 267 4.53 -7.33 17.57
N LYS A 268 3.95 -8.28 16.83
CA LYS A 268 4.72 -9.27 16.07
C LYS A 268 5.58 -8.54 15.03
N ARG A 269 6.87 -8.87 14.95
CA ARG A 269 7.77 -8.31 13.93
C ARG A 269 7.70 -9.15 12.66
N PHE A 270 8.01 -8.54 11.53
CA PHE A 270 8.20 -9.25 10.27
C PHE A 270 9.34 -8.61 9.46
N ILE A 271 9.95 -9.41 8.59
CA ILE A 271 10.95 -8.95 7.62
C ILE A 271 10.22 -8.25 6.47
N THR A 272 10.49 -6.96 6.28
CA THR A 272 9.86 -6.14 5.23
C THR A 272 10.35 -6.49 3.83
N GLN A 273 9.58 -6.11 2.83
CA GLN A 273 9.98 -6.28 1.44
C GLN A 273 11.24 -5.45 1.09
N ASN A 274 11.42 -4.25 1.66
CA ASN A 274 12.64 -3.46 1.46
C ASN A 274 13.89 -4.18 2.00
N GLU A 275 13.78 -4.89 3.12
CA GLU A 275 14.88 -5.71 3.66
C GLU A 275 15.21 -6.90 2.76
N ILE A 276 14.18 -7.57 2.22
CA ILE A 276 14.34 -8.65 1.24
C ILE A 276 15.10 -8.12 0.03
N ASP A 277 14.67 -6.98 -0.51
CA ASP A 277 15.30 -6.37 -1.68
C ASP A 277 16.75 -6.00 -1.40
N SER A 278 16.99 -5.36 -0.25
CA SER A 278 18.34 -5.01 0.18
C SER A 278 19.24 -6.24 0.28
N ALA A 279 18.73 -7.36 0.81
CA ALA A 279 19.49 -8.60 0.90
C ALA A 279 19.79 -9.19 -0.50
N LEU A 280 18.80 -9.24 -1.39
CA LEU A 280 18.95 -9.78 -2.76
C LEU A 280 19.86 -8.92 -3.64
N ARG A 281 19.83 -7.59 -3.47
CA ARG A 281 20.67 -6.63 -4.20
C ARG A 281 22.16 -6.75 -3.86
N ARG A 282 22.54 -7.51 -2.82
CA ARG A 282 23.97 -7.82 -2.56
C ARG A 282 24.53 -8.84 -3.56
N GLY A 283 23.66 -9.62 -4.19
CA GLY A 283 24.04 -10.75 -5.05
C GLY A 283 24.38 -12.02 -4.26
N SER A 284 24.94 -13.02 -4.95
CA SER A 284 25.45 -14.24 -4.33
C SER A 284 26.83 -14.01 -3.69
N GLY A 285 27.30 -15.00 -2.92
CA GLY A 285 28.66 -15.01 -2.36
C GLY A 285 29.79 -15.27 -3.37
N VAL A 286 29.46 -15.39 -4.66
CA VAL A 286 30.44 -15.59 -5.75
C VAL A 286 31.01 -14.26 -6.18
N GLU A 287 32.27 -14.25 -6.66
CA GLU A 287 32.89 -13.05 -7.20
C GLU A 287 32.01 -12.42 -8.30
N SER A 288 31.71 -11.13 -8.14
CA SER A 288 30.80 -10.39 -9.03
C SER A 288 29.41 -11.05 -9.16
N GLY A 289 28.95 -11.79 -8.14
CA GLY A 289 27.68 -12.52 -8.14
C GLY A 289 26.48 -11.68 -8.55
N LYS A 290 26.42 -10.42 -8.08
CA LYS A 290 25.41 -9.44 -8.49
C LYS A 290 25.40 -9.19 -10.01
N MET A 291 26.57 -9.01 -10.62
CA MET A 291 26.69 -8.80 -12.07
C MET A 291 26.34 -10.06 -12.86
N ARG A 292 26.77 -11.23 -12.36
CA ARG A 292 26.48 -12.54 -12.96
C ARG A 292 24.98 -12.82 -12.97
N ILE A 293 24.30 -12.58 -11.86
CA ILE A 293 22.84 -12.73 -11.75
C ILE A 293 22.15 -11.79 -12.73
N CYS A 294 22.48 -10.49 -12.72
CA CYS A 294 21.80 -9.51 -13.56
C CYS A 294 21.98 -9.81 -15.05
N SER A 295 23.23 -10.01 -15.52
CA SER A 295 23.50 -10.36 -16.92
C SER A 295 22.83 -11.66 -17.36
N PHE A 296 22.77 -12.67 -16.49
CA PHE A 296 22.06 -13.92 -16.79
C PHE A 296 20.55 -13.67 -16.95
N PHE A 297 19.94 -12.93 -16.03
CA PHE A 297 18.51 -12.64 -16.03
C PHE A 297 18.08 -11.79 -17.23
N ILE A 298 18.91 -10.82 -17.66
CA ILE A 298 18.66 -10.02 -18.86
C ILE A 298 18.61 -10.89 -20.12
N ARG A 299 19.48 -11.91 -20.21
CA ARG A 299 19.65 -12.73 -21.42
C ARG A 299 18.74 -13.95 -21.50
N GLU A 300 18.39 -14.53 -20.36
CA GLU A 300 17.58 -15.73 -20.28
C GLU A 300 16.16 -15.36 -19.85
N THR A 301 15.15 -15.81 -20.59
CA THR A 301 13.73 -15.52 -20.29
C THR A 301 13.01 -16.70 -19.65
N ASP A 302 13.56 -17.93 -19.74
CA ASP A 302 12.96 -19.11 -19.14
C ASP A 302 13.13 -19.13 -17.61
N SER A 303 12.00 -19.14 -16.90
CA SER A 303 11.99 -19.10 -15.43
C SER A 303 12.64 -20.33 -14.79
N LYS A 304 12.56 -21.52 -15.40
CA LYS A 304 13.16 -22.74 -14.83
C LYS A 304 14.69 -22.66 -14.89
N LYS A 305 15.25 -22.14 -15.98
CA LYS A 305 16.69 -21.91 -16.11
C LYS A 305 17.18 -20.83 -15.16
N ARG A 306 16.46 -19.72 -14.99
CA ARG A 306 16.77 -18.69 -13.98
C ARG A 306 16.81 -19.27 -12.56
N ILE A 307 15.81 -20.09 -12.20
CA ILE A 307 15.78 -20.77 -10.90
C ILE A 307 16.95 -21.75 -10.74
N ALA A 308 17.26 -22.54 -11.77
CA ALA A 308 18.38 -23.48 -11.74
C ALA A 308 19.73 -22.75 -11.62
N PHE A 309 19.89 -21.64 -12.34
CA PHE A 309 21.05 -20.76 -12.24
C PHE A 309 21.23 -20.24 -10.81
N LEU A 310 20.20 -19.64 -10.20
CA LEU A 310 20.29 -19.13 -8.82
C LEU A 310 20.66 -20.21 -7.81
N ARG A 311 20.10 -21.43 -7.93
CA ARG A 311 20.46 -22.56 -7.05
C ARG A 311 21.93 -22.91 -7.14
N ASN A 312 22.49 -22.90 -8.34
CA ASN A 312 23.91 -23.18 -8.56
C ASN A 312 24.81 -22.02 -8.11
N GLU A 313 24.38 -20.79 -8.39
CA GLU A 313 25.12 -19.56 -8.10
C GLU A 313 25.23 -19.30 -6.59
N TYR A 314 24.18 -19.59 -5.81
CA TYR A 314 24.22 -19.50 -4.35
C TYR A 314 24.75 -20.78 -3.69
N GLY A 315 24.36 -21.96 -4.18
CA GLY A 315 24.78 -23.24 -3.59
C GLY A 315 24.21 -23.47 -2.18
N ILE A 316 25.07 -23.90 -1.25
CA ILE A 316 24.76 -24.04 0.18
C ILE A 316 25.71 -23.14 0.94
N GLY A 317 25.16 -22.22 1.72
CA GLY A 317 25.96 -21.23 2.42
C GLY A 317 25.08 -20.23 3.14
N GLY A 318 25.71 -19.17 3.63
CA GLY A 318 25.02 -18.12 4.34
C GLY A 318 26.00 -17.04 4.77
N THR A 319 25.44 -15.94 5.26
CA THR A 319 26.25 -14.84 5.80
C THR A 319 25.56 -14.22 7.00
N SER A 320 26.38 -13.88 7.98
CA SER A 320 25.97 -12.98 9.06
C SER A 320 25.92 -11.54 8.53
N HIS A 321 25.19 -10.66 9.20
CA HIS A 321 24.97 -9.27 8.79
C HIS A 321 24.37 -9.13 7.38
N ALA A 322 23.53 -10.08 6.98
CA ALA A 322 22.89 -10.06 5.66
C ALA A 322 21.80 -8.99 5.53
N MET A 323 21.25 -8.60 6.68
CA MET A 323 20.36 -7.47 6.85
C MET A 323 20.99 -6.58 7.93
N SER A 324 20.56 -5.31 8.01
CA SER A 324 20.97 -4.39 9.05
C SER A 324 20.85 -5.00 10.45
N GLY A 325 21.83 -4.78 11.33
CA GLY A 325 21.84 -5.36 12.66
C GLY A 325 22.36 -6.79 12.71
N ALA A 326 21.86 -7.54 13.71
CA ALA A 326 22.11 -8.98 13.87
C ALA A 326 21.24 -9.84 12.92
N GLY A 327 21.17 -9.45 11.64
CA GLY A 327 20.45 -10.18 10.60
C GLY A 327 21.30 -11.28 9.97
N HIS A 328 20.71 -12.42 9.66
CA HIS A 328 21.40 -13.56 9.05
C HIS A 328 20.67 -14.00 7.79
N GLU A 329 21.45 -14.42 6.80
CA GLU A 329 20.98 -15.12 5.62
C GLU A 329 21.58 -16.52 5.58
N ASP A 330 20.73 -17.52 5.37
CA ASP A 330 21.10 -18.91 5.08
C ASP A 330 20.43 -19.32 3.78
N HIS A 331 21.16 -19.93 2.86
CA HIS A 331 20.64 -20.41 1.58
C HIS A 331 21.04 -21.85 1.32
N ASN A 332 20.10 -22.60 0.77
CA ASN A 332 20.28 -24.01 0.44
C ASN A 332 19.34 -24.40 -0.71
N GLY A 333 19.23 -25.71 -1.00
CA GLY A 333 18.37 -26.21 -2.07
C GLY A 333 16.89 -25.79 -1.99
N LYS A 334 16.39 -25.35 -0.82
CA LYS A 334 15.01 -24.86 -0.66
C LYS A 334 14.84 -23.39 -1.04
N GLY A 335 15.87 -22.56 -0.86
CA GLY A 335 15.79 -21.12 -1.11
C GLY A 335 16.70 -20.31 -0.19
N ILE A 336 16.35 -19.04 -0.01
CA ILE A 336 17.06 -18.09 0.85
C ILE A 336 16.21 -17.84 2.10
N THR A 337 16.84 -17.94 3.27
CA THR A 337 16.24 -17.74 4.58
C THR A 337 16.86 -16.54 5.24
N LEU A 338 16.04 -15.52 5.51
CA LEU A 338 16.41 -14.34 6.27
C LEU A 338 15.93 -14.48 7.70
N SER A 339 16.74 -14.07 8.67
CA SER A 339 16.37 -14.14 10.08
C SER A 339 17.01 -13.04 10.92
N ARG A 340 16.38 -12.71 12.04
CA ARG A 340 16.83 -11.64 12.96
C ARG A 340 17.07 -12.17 14.36
N GLY A 341 18.11 -11.65 15.00
CA GLY A 341 18.43 -11.94 16.39
C GLY A 341 19.55 -12.97 16.51
N ASP A 342 19.42 -13.90 17.45
CA ASP A 342 20.41 -14.96 17.58
C ASP A 342 20.23 -16.01 16.49
N ILE A 343 21.32 -16.44 15.83
CA ILE A 343 21.24 -17.44 14.76
C ILE A 343 20.63 -18.77 15.24
N SER A 344 20.83 -19.11 16.52
CA SER A 344 20.28 -20.33 17.12
C SER A 344 18.81 -20.21 17.51
N MET A 345 18.36 -18.98 17.82
CA MET A 345 17.00 -18.68 18.25
C MET A 345 16.56 -17.31 17.68
N PRO A 346 16.32 -17.24 16.36
CA PRO A 346 15.87 -15.99 15.77
C PRO A 346 14.44 -15.68 16.21
N TYR A 347 14.18 -14.43 16.57
CA TYR A 347 12.82 -14.01 16.94
C TYR A 347 11.94 -13.74 15.70
N ASP A 348 12.56 -13.59 14.54
CA ASP A 348 11.89 -13.44 13.25
C ASP A 348 12.66 -14.17 12.15
N LYS A 349 11.94 -14.85 11.26
CA LYS A 349 12.50 -15.73 10.23
C LYS A 349 11.56 -15.87 9.03
N LEU A 350 12.09 -15.67 7.84
CA LEU A 350 11.40 -15.81 6.56
C LEU A 350 12.22 -16.67 5.61
N THR A 351 11.62 -17.71 5.02
CA THR A 351 12.23 -18.49 3.95
C THR A 351 11.54 -18.21 2.63
N LEU A 352 12.29 -17.66 1.68
CA LEU A 352 11.89 -17.44 0.29
C LEU A 352 12.31 -18.64 -0.55
N SER A 353 11.36 -19.27 -1.23
CA SER A 353 11.67 -20.30 -2.22
C SER A 353 12.47 -19.72 -3.39
N TRP A 354 13.24 -20.55 -4.09
CA TRP A 354 13.97 -20.11 -5.30
C TRP A 354 13.06 -19.48 -6.37
N THR A 355 11.80 -19.90 -6.44
CA THR A 355 10.81 -19.28 -7.32
C THR A 355 10.50 -17.84 -6.90
N GLN A 356 10.30 -17.58 -5.61
CA GLN A 356 10.06 -16.23 -5.09
C GLN A 356 11.31 -15.34 -5.25
N VAL A 357 12.50 -15.89 -5.00
CA VAL A 357 13.77 -15.17 -5.19
C VAL A 357 13.93 -14.77 -6.67
N ALA A 358 13.72 -15.70 -7.61
CA ALA A 358 13.79 -15.40 -9.03
C ALA A 358 12.78 -14.32 -9.43
N LYS A 359 11.50 -14.44 -9.03
CA LYS A 359 10.48 -13.43 -9.33
C LYS A 359 10.84 -12.05 -8.78
N ARG A 360 11.38 -11.96 -7.56
CA ARG A 360 11.75 -10.66 -6.97
C ARG A 360 12.99 -10.05 -7.61
N ILE A 361 14.01 -10.84 -7.93
CA ILE A 361 15.19 -10.35 -8.68
C ILE A 361 14.77 -9.84 -10.04
N ASP A 362 13.89 -10.57 -10.74
CA ASP A 362 13.36 -10.15 -12.04
C ASP A 362 12.67 -8.79 -11.94
N TYR A 363 11.74 -8.64 -10.98
CA TYR A 363 11.08 -7.37 -10.69
C TYR A 363 12.09 -6.24 -10.46
N LEU A 364 13.09 -6.46 -9.60
CA LEU A 364 14.10 -5.44 -9.30
C LEU A 364 14.95 -5.06 -10.52
N ILE A 365 15.24 -5.99 -11.43
CA ILE A 365 15.98 -5.69 -12.66
C ILE A 365 15.11 -4.88 -13.61
N ILE A 366 13.85 -5.28 -13.77
CA ILE A 366 12.87 -4.66 -14.68
C ILE A 366 12.56 -3.22 -14.28
N THR A 367 12.51 -2.92 -12.98
CA THR A 367 12.26 -1.58 -12.47
C THR A 367 13.55 -0.79 -12.21
N ASP A 368 14.70 -1.22 -12.75
CA ASP A 368 16.01 -0.58 -12.54
C ASP A 368 16.42 -0.39 -11.06
N ARG A 369 15.89 -1.24 -10.16
CA ARG A 369 16.16 -1.20 -8.72
C ARG A 369 17.26 -2.20 -8.28
N TYR A 370 17.65 -3.15 -9.12
CA TYR A 370 18.62 -4.19 -8.75
C TYR A 370 20.06 -3.65 -8.68
N LEU A 371 20.53 -3.02 -9.75
CA LEU A 371 21.86 -2.40 -9.83
C LEU A 371 21.83 -0.98 -9.27
N SER A 372 22.89 -0.58 -8.56
CA SER A 372 23.12 0.82 -8.17
C SER A 372 23.86 1.59 -9.27
N GLU A 373 23.91 2.91 -9.19
CA GLU A 373 24.71 3.73 -10.14
C GLU A 373 26.19 3.32 -10.17
N ARG A 374 26.75 2.93 -9.01
CA ARG A 374 28.12 2.39 -8.92
C ARG A 374 28.25 1.05 -9.65
N ASP A 375 27.24 0.20 -9.57
CA ASP A 375 27.24 -1.07 -10.28
C ASP A 375 27.16 -0.84 -11.79
N ILE A 376 26.31 0.09 -12.24
CA ILE A 376 26.13 0.44 -13.64
C ILE A 376 27.42 1.02 -14.22
N SER A 377 28.09 1.94 -13.51
CA SER A 377 29.37 2.49 -13.98
C SER A 377 30.51 1.47 -14.03
N TYR A 378 30.38 0.35 -13.31
CA TYR A 378 31.31 -0.77 -13.35
C TYR A 378 31.03 -1.78 -14.47
N ILE A 379 29.88 -1.70 -15.16
CA ILE A 379 29.51 -2.65 -16.23
C ILE A 379 30.60 -2.77 -17.31
N PRO A 380 31.14 -1.69 -17.89
CA PRO A 380 32.15 -1.81 -18.96
C PRO A 380 33.39 -2.58 -18.51
N GLU A 381 33.88 -2.28 -17.30
CA GLU A 381 35.02 -2.99 -16.69
C GLU A 381 34.70 -4.45 -16.43
N TYR A 382 33.49 -4.75 -15.96
CA TYR A 382 33.03 -6.12 -15.76
C TYR A 382 32.97 -6.91 -17.07
N GLU A 383 32.37 -6.34 -18.12
CA GLU A 383 32.27 -6.98 -19.44
C GLU A 383 33.65 -7.25 -20.03
N LYS A 384 34.53 -6.27 -19.97
CA LYS A 384 35.93 -6.40 -20.38
C LYS A 384 36.65 -7.53 -19.63
N LYS A 385 36.44 -7.65 -18.31
CA LYS A 385 36.95 -8.79 -17.51
C LYS A 385 36.36 -10.13 -17.93
N GLN A 386 35.07 -10.20 -18.30
CA GLN A 386 34.46 -11.43 -18.80
C GLN A 386 35.06 -11.85 -20.16
N ILE A 387 35.29 -10.89 -21.07
CA ILE A 387 35.97 -11.15 -22.35
C ILE A 387 37.40 -11.64 -22.10
N ALA A 388 38.14 -10.97 -21.21
CA ALA A 388 39.48 -11.39 -20.83
C ALA A 388 39.50 -12.81 -20.23
N GLY A 389 38.53 -13.15 -19.40
CA GLY A 389 38.36 -14.51 -18.84
C GLY A 389 38.07 -15.56 -19.90
N GLY A 390 37.27 -15.21 -20.91
CA GLY A 390 37.04 -16.06 -22.08
C GLY A 390 38.33 -16.32 -22.87
N ILE A 391 39.12 -15.28 -23.13
CA ILE A 391 40.42 -15.39 -23.80
C ILE A 391 41.39 -16.25 -22.97
N TYR A 392 41.48 -16.02 -21.67
CA TYR A 392 42.32 -16.84 -20.79
C TYR A 392 41.92 -18.32 -20.85
N SER A 393 40.62 -18.61 -20.69
CA SER A 393 40.08 -19.97 -20.70
C SER A 393 40.29 -20.66 -22.06
N PHE A 394 40.24 -19.89 -23.15
CA PHE A 394 40.56 -20.38 -24.49
C PHE A 394 41.99 -20.95 -24.57
N TYR A 395 42.98 -20.24 -24.01
CA TYR A 395 44.39 -20.63 -24.10
C TYR A 395 44.91 -21.50 -22.94
N HIS A 396 44.25 -21.48 -21.78
CA HIS A 396 44.77 -22.09 -20.54
C HIS A 396 45.12 -23.59 -20.69
N ALA A 397 44.28 -24.35 -21.41
CA ALA A 397 44.46 -25.79 -21.60
C ALA A 397 45.23 -26.18 -22.88
N LEU A 398 45.80 -25.21 -23.62
CA LEU A 398 46.54 -25.48 -24.85
C LEU A 398 48.02 -25.81 -24.59
N PRO A 399 48.73 -26.44 -25.55
CA PRO A 399 50.16 -26.72 -25.45
C PRO A 399 51.03 -25.47 -25.23
N MET A 400 52.23 -25.66 -24.66
CA MET A 400 53.15 -24.56 -24.35
C MET A 400 53.60 -23.79 -25.60
N GLU A 401 53.68 -24.49 -26.74
CA GLU A 401 54.15 -23.97 -28.02
C GLU A 401 53.11 -23.07 -28.71
N THR A 402 51.84 -23.12 -28.27
CA THR A 402 50.79 -22.24 -28.80
C THR A 402 51.13 -20.78 -28.45
N LEU A 403 51.14 -19.90 -29.45
CA LEU A 403 51.28 -18.46 -29.24
C LEU A 403 50.07 -17.93 -28.46
N ARG A 404 50.29 -17.10 -27.43
CA ARG A 404 49.23 -16.58 -26.53
C ARG A 404 49.39 -15.07 -26.31
N PRO A 405 48.31 -14.35 -25.97
CA PRO A 405 48.38 -12.92 -25.65
C PRO A 405 48.98 -12.63 -24.25
N PHE A 406 49.34 -13.65 -23.48
CA PHE A 406 49.96 -13.53 -22.16
C PHE A 406 51.05 -14.60 -21.97
N PRO A 407 52.01 -14.39 -21.05
CA PRO A 407 53.09 -15.36 -20.82
C PRO A 407 52.59 -16.72 -20.31
N TYR A 408 53.24 -17.80 -20.74
CA TYR A 408 52.93 -19.16 -20.28
C TYR A 408 53.18 -19.30 -18.77
N GLY A 409 52.25 -19.96 -18.06
CA GLY A 409 52.35 -20.22 -16.63
C GLY A 409 51.88 -19.09 -15.72
N PHE A 410 51.40 -17.97 -16.29
CA PHE A 410 50.71 -16.93 -15.52
C PHE A 410 49.42 -17.48 -14.91
N ASP A 411 49.17 -17.09 -13.65
CA ASP A 411 47.89 -17.38 -13.02
C ASP A 411 46.76 -16.54 -13.63
N TYR A 412 45.52 -16.86 -13.26
CA TYR A 412 44.34 -16.19 -13.78
C TYR A 412 44.41 -14.66 -13.58
N HIS A 413 44.80 -14.18 -12.40
CA HIS A 413 44.76 -12.75 -12.10
C HIS A 413 45.79 -11.96 -12.91
N ASP A 414 47.01 -12.49 -13.00
CA ASP A 414 48.08 -11.85 -13.76
C ASP A 414 47.77 -11.82 -15.27
N ALA A 415 47.21 -12.92 -15.79
CA ALA A 415 46.83 -13.00 -17.20
C ALA A 415 45.65 -12.06 -17.53
N ILE A 416 44.62 -12.02 -16.67
CA ILE A 416 43.47 -11.12 -16.86
C ILE A 416 43.93 -9.68 -16.97
N LYS A 417 44.85 -9.22 -16.11
CA LYS A 417 45.36 -7.84 -16.15
C LYS A 417 45.98 -7.48 -17.50
N ILE A 418 46.81 -8.36 -18.06
CA ILE A 418 47.45 -8.14 -19.37
C ILE A 418 46.41 -8.15 -20.49
N ILE A 419 45.50 -9.13 -20.47
CA ILE A 419 44.48 -9.25 -21.51
C ILE A 419 43.54 -8.04 -21.46
N THR A 420 43.15 -7.55 -20.28
CA THR A 420 42.35 -6.34 -20.17
C THR A 420 43.08 -5.12 -20.75
N ASP A 421 44.37 -4.93 -20.49
CA ASP A 421 45.13 -3.83 -21.09
C ASP A 421 45.18 -3.95 -22.64
N THR A 422 45.23 -5.19 -23.14
CA THR A 422 45.18 -5.47 -24.59
C THR A 422 43.83 -5.08 -25.21
N LEU A 423 42.74 -5.27 -24.46
CA LEU A 423 41.37 -4.94 -24.91
C LEU A 423 41.10 -3.43 -25.02
N ASP A 424 42.01 -2.56 -24.53
CA ASP A 424 41.92 -1.10 -24.74
C ASP A 424 42.45 -0.65 -26.10
N ASP A 425 43.28 -1.48 -26.74
CA ASP A 425 43.83 -1.21 -28.06
C ASP A 425 43.05 -2.02 -29.11
N LYS A 426 42.35 -1.31 -30.00
CA LYS A 426 41.52 -1.92 -31.02
C LYS A 426 42.33 -2.82 -31.97
N ASP A 427 43.52 -2.39 -32.37
CA ASP A 427 44.35 -3.13 -33.32
C ASP A 427 44.88 -4.41 -32.66
N GLU A 428 45.29 -4.35 -31.40
CA GLU A 428 45.72 -5.53 -30.65
C GLU A 428 44.56 -6.49 -30.34
N THR A 429 43.36 -5.96 -30.10
CA THR A 429 42.14 -6.76 -29.90
C THR A 429 41.74 -7.53 -31.16
N GLU A 430 41.78 -6.88 -32.34
CA GLU A 430 41.51 -7.53 -33.64
C GLU A 430 42.57 -8.59 -33.99
N LYS A 431 43.85 -8.35 -33.63
CA LYS A 431 44.92 -9.36 -33.73
C LYS A 431 44.64 -10.56 -32.84
N ALA A 432 44.24 -10.34 -31.58
CA ALA A 432 43.90 -11.41 -30.65
C ALA A 432 42.73 -12.28 -31.17
N LEU A 433 41.68 -11.66 -31.73
CA LEU A 433 40.58 -12.38 -32.37
C LEU A 433 41.07 -13.24 -33.55
N SER A 434 41.88 -12.65 -34.44
CA SER A 434 42.43 -13.35 -35.60
C SER A 434 43.26 -14.57 -35.18
N GLN A 435 44.10 -14.40 -34.15
CA GLN A 435 44.90 -15.48 -33.58
C GLN A 435 44.06 -16.60 -32.96
N MET A 436 42.99 -16.26 -32.24
CA MET A 436 42.08 -17.28 -31.68
C MET A 436 41.38 -18.08 -32.79
N ARG A 437 40.97 -17.41 -33.88
CA ARG A 437 40.36 -18.05 -35.06
C ARG A 437 41.30 -19.01 -35.78
N GLU A 438 42.59 -18.69 -35.86
CA GLU A 438 43.58 -19.62 -36.41
C GLU A 438 43.81 -20.79 -35.46
N THR A 439 43.94 -20.50 -34.16
CA THR A 439 44.22 -21.53 -33.14
C THR A 439 43.11 -22.56 -33.03
N ILE A 440 41.83 -22.17 -33.12
CA ILE A 440 40.71 -23.13 -32.99
C ILE A 440 40.65 -24.14 -34.15
N LEU A 441 41.23 -23.85 -35.31
CA LEU A 441 41.30 -24.79 -36.44
C LEU A 441 42.22 -25.97 -36.17
N GLU A 442 43.18 -25.82 -35.25
CA GLU A 442 44.11 -26.88 -34.84
C GLU A 442 43.54 -27.75 -33.70
N ILE A 443 42.43 -27.33 -33.08
CA ILE A 443 41.81 -28.03 -31.95
C ILE A 443 40.83 -29.10 -32.48
N PRO A 444 40.93 -30.36 -32.03
CA PRO A 444 39.99 -31.42 -32.39
C PRO A 444 38.54 -31.06 -32.04
N LEU A 445 37.59 -31.42 -32.92
CA LEU A 445 36.16 -31.17 -32.71
C LEU A 445 35.56 -31.92 -31.50
N ASP A 446 36.22 -32.98 -31.04
CA ASP A 446 35.83 -33.78 -29.88
C ASP A 446 36.50 -33.31 -28.57
N ASP A 447 37.23 -32.18 -28.60
CA ASP A 447 37.71 -31.54 -27.38
C ASP A 447 36.53 -31.17 -26.48
N LYS A 448 36.59 -31.59 -25.22
CA LYS A 448 35.52 -31.37 -24.23
C LYS A 448 35.16 -29.90 -24.02
N ASN A 449 36.05 -28.97 -24.36
CA ASN A 449 35.86 -27.53 -24.21
C ASN A 449 35.73 -26.82 -25.58
N TYR A 450 35.57 -27.55 -26.69
CA TYR A 450 35.52 -26.97 -28.04
C TYR A 450 34.42 -25.90 -28.18
N ASP A 451 33.21 -26.19 -27.67
CA ASP A 451 32.08 -25.26 -27.72
C ASP A 451 32.32 -24.01 -26.87
N GLU A 452 32.92 -24.14 -25.69
CA GLU A 452 33.30 -23.00 -24.84
C GLU A 452 34.35 -22.12 -25.53
N LYS A 453 35.34 -22.73 -26.20
CA LYS A 453 36.35 -22.00 -26.97
C LYS A 453 35.75 -21.27 -28.15
N LYS A 454 34.82 -21.89 -28.87
CA LYS A 454 34.06 -21.25 -29.95
C LYS A 454 33.24 -20.06 -29.44
N GLN A 455 32.61 -20.22 -28.27
CA GLN A 455 31.87 -19.14 -27.61
C GLN A 455 32.79 -17.98 -27.19
N ALA A 456 34.02 -18.25 -26.74
CA ALA A 456 34.98 -17.20 -26.41
C ALA A 456 35.35 -16.35 -27.64
N ILE A 457 35.51 -16.97 -28.82
CA ILE A 457 35.73 -16.25 -30.09
C ILE A 457 34.51 -15.39 -30.45
N ASP A 458 33.31 -15.96 -30.39
CA ASP A 458 32.05 -15.25 -30.68
C ASP A 458 31.85 -14.04 -29.75
N ASN A 459 32.14 -14.21 -28.46
CA ASN A 459 32.06 -13.12 -27.49
C ASN A 459 33.08 -12.01 -27.79
N LEU A 460 34.33 -12.34 -28.15
CA LEU A 460 35.35 -11.34 -28.50
C LEU A 460 35.01 -10.61 -29.81
N GLU A 461 34.49 -11.31 -30.81
CA GLU A 461 34.03 -10.71 -32.06
C GLU A 461 32.90 -9.70 -31.81
N LYS A 462 31.90 -10.11 -31.03
CA LYS A 462 30.82 -9.19 -30.60
C LYS A 462 31.37 -8.00 -29.82
N TYR A 463 32.41 -8.19 -29.00
CA TYR A 463 33.00 -7.11 -28.20
C TYR A 463 33.63 -6.05 -29.12
N ILE A 464 34.40 -6.49 -30.12
CA ILE A 464 35.00 -5.60 -31.13
C ILE A 464 33.93 -4.84 -31.92
N ASN A 465 32.83 -5.50 -32.26
CA ASN A 465 31.74 -4.89 -33.01
C ASN A 465 30.87 -3.92 -32.16
N GLY A 466 31.13 -3.82 -30.84
CA GLY A 466 30.25 -3.09 -29.92
C GLY A 466 28.88 -3.76 -29.73
N GLU A 467 28.77 -5.05 -30.08
CA GLU A 467 27.58 -5.89 -29.93
C GLU A 467 27.56 -6.61 -28.58
N VAL A 468 28.71 -6.71 -27.88
CA VAL A 468 28.70 -7.17 -26.49
C VAL A 468 28.04 -6.10 -25.67
N ALA A 469 26.85 -6.43 -25.21
CA ALA A 469 26.57 -6.15 -23.84
C ALA A 469 26.04 -7.44 -23.21
N LEU A 470 26.79 -8.00 -22.26
CA LEU A 470 26.25 -8.98 -21.32
C LEU A 470 24.98 -8.45 -20.64
N PHE A 471 24.85 -7.13 -20.61
CA PHE A 471 23.71 -6.38 -20.09
C PHE A 471 22.79 -5.79 -21.19
N GLY A 472 23.03 -6.00 -22.50
CA GLY A 472 22.30 -5.31 -23.56
C GLY A 472 22.50 -3.77 -23.51
N LYS A 473 21.57 -2.99 -24.07
CA LYS A 473 21.51 -1.52 -23.84
C LYS A 473 21.02 -1.20 -22.41
N PHE A 474 21.64 -1.78 -21.39
CA PHE A 474 21.45 -1.30 -20.03
C PHE A 474 22.10 0.08 -19.96
N SER A 475 21.25 1.10 -19.78
CA SER A 475 21.54 2.54 -19.92
C SER A 475 21.67 3.07 -21.36
N ALA A 476 20.51 3.28 -21.99
CA ALA A 476 20.12 4.53 -22.64
C ALA A 476 18.90 4.23 -23.53
N GLN A 477 17.70 4.58 -23.03
CA GLN A 477 16.44 4.51 -23.77
C GLN A 477 16.05 3.10 -24.24
N THR A 478 15.57 2.26 -23.33
CA THR A 478 14.63 1.18 -23.67
C THR A 478 13.39 1.32 -22.81
N LYS A 479 12.44 2.14 -23.30
CA LYS A 479 10.99 1.97 -23.06
C LYS A 479 10.47 0.69 -23.75
N GLU A 480 11.20 -0.41 -23.63
CA GLU A 480 10.65 -1.73 -23.92
C GLU A 480 10.84 -2.52 -22.65
N SER A 481 9.90 -2.26 -21.73
CA SER A 481 9.66 -3.07 -20.56
C SER A 481 9.50 -4.53 -20.98
N PRO A 482 9.81 -5.52 -20.12
CA PRO A 482 9.14 -6.83 -20.24
C PRO A 482 7.64 -6.58 -20.40
N SER A 483 6.91 -7.54 -20.98
CA SER A 483 5.47 -7.43 -21.29
C SER A 483 4.58 -7.36 -20.03
N LEU A 484 4.85 -6.38 -19.16
CA LEU A 484 3.95 -5.83 -18.18
C LEU A 484 2.77 -5.27 -18.95
N SER A 485 1.57 -5.55 -18.48
CA SER A 485 0.37 -4.93 -19.01
C SER A 485 0.58 -3.41 -19.12
N PRO A 486 0.37 -2.79 -20.31
CA PRO A 486 0.47 -1.34 -20.47
C PRO A 486 -0.33 -0.57 -19.42
N LEU A 487 -1.51 -1.10 -19.05
CA LEU A 487 -2.36 -0.59 -17.98
C LEU A 487 -1.66 -0.53 -16.61
N TRP A 488 -0.84 -1.53 -16.28
CA TRP A 488 -0.11 -1.56 -15.01
C TRP A 488 0.97 -0.47 -14.95
N LEU A 489 1.68 -0.25 -16.07
CA LEU A 489 2.67 0.83 -16.17
C LEU A 489 2.00 2.20 -16.06
N GLU A 490 0.84 2.36 -16.68
CA GLU A 490 0.05 3.61 -16.59
C GLU A 490 -0.43 3.87 -15.16
N TYR A 491 -0.89 2.85 -14.44
CA TYR A 491 -1.22 2.96 -13.01
C TYR A 491 0.00 3.38 -12.18
N GLN A 492 1.16 2.76 -12.42
CA GLN A 492 2.39 3.15 -11.72
C GLN A 492 2.78 4.61 -12.00
N GLU A 493 2.63 5.08 -13.24
CA GLU A 493 2.91 6.46 -13.62
C GLU A 493 1.98 7.46 -12.91
N ILE A 494 0.69 7.14 -12.79
CA ILE A 494 -0.26 7.99 -12.02
C ILE A 494 0.13 8.01 -10.55
N LYS A 495 0.44 6.85 -9.96
CA LYS A 495 0.86 6.76 -8.55
C LYS A 495 2.24 7.35 -8.28
N GLU A 496 3.10 7.49 -9.28
CA GLU A 496 4.36 8.23 -9.13
C GLU A 496 4.12 9.74 -9.12
N LYS A 497 3.21 10.22 -9.98
CA LYS A 497 2.93 11.65 -10.14
C LYS A 497 1.95 12.21 -9.11
N TYR A 498 0.99 11.40 -8.65
CA TYR A 498 -0.06 11.74 -7.69
C TYR A 498 -0.18 10.62 -6.66
N PRO A 499 0.80 10.51 -5.77
CA PRO A 499 0.97 9.32 -4.98
C PRO A 499 -0.15 9.21 -3.91
N ASP A 500 -0.70 10.34 -3.45
CA ASP A 500 -1.83 10.43 -2.52
C ASP A 500 -3.22 10.34 -3.17
N SER A 501 -3.30 10.28 -4.50
CA SER A 501 -4.59 10.22 -5.20
C SER A 501 -5.00 8.78 -5.52
N ILE A 502 -6.30 8.50 -5.46
CA ILE A 502 -6.87 7.24 -5.95
C ILE A 502 -6.74 7.24 -7.48
N ALA A 503 -5.94 6.32 -8.01
CA ALA A 503 -5.75 6.18 -9.44
C ALA A 503 -6.89 5.38 -10.05
N LEU A 504 -7.60 6.01 -10.99
CA LEU A 504 -8.81 5.46 -11.59
C LEU A 504 -8.51 5.07 -13.05
N MET A 505 -8.52 3.76 -13.33
CA MET A 505 -8.01 3.18 -14.58
C MET A 505 -9.16 2.67 -15.44
N GLN A 506 -9.38 3.25 -16.62
CA GLN A 506 -10.45 2.79 -17.52
C GLN A 506 -10.07 1.46 -18.19
N VAL A 507 -10.89 0.43 -18.00
CA VAL A 507 -10.73 -0.90 -18.60
C VAL A 507 -12.07 -1.35 -19.19
N GLY A 508 -12.28 -1.05 -20.49
CA GLY A 508 -13.56 -1.31 -21.15
C GLY A 508 -14.67 -0.46 -20.55
N ASP A 509 -15.79 -1.10 -20.17
CA ASP A 509 -16.97 -0.44 -19.58
C ASP A 509 -16.89 -0.29 -18.06
N PHE A 510 -15.71 -0.51 -17.49
CA PHE A 510 -15.44 -0.41 -16.06
C PHE A 510 -14.27 0.52 -15.80
N PHE A 511 -14.28 1.14 -14.63
CA PHE A 511 -13.11 1.73 -14.03
C PHE A 511 -12.60 0.82 -12.92
N GLU A 512 -11.33 0.44 -13.04
CA GLU A 512 -10.65 -0.43 -12.10
C GLU A 512 -9.72 0.36 -11.18
N PHE A 513 -9.62 -0.15 -9.96
CA PHE A 513 -8.69 0.29 -8.92
C PHE A 513 -7.81 -0.91 -8.58
N TRP A 514 -6.53 -0.68 -8.30
CA TRP A 514 -5.57 -1.75 -8.03
C TRP A 514 -4.80 -1.51 -6.72
N GLY A 515 -4.28 -2.59 -6.14
CA GLY A 515 -3.39 -2.52 -4.98
C GLY A 515 -4.09 -1.97 -3.73
N GLU A 516 -3.50 -0.95 -3.10
CA GLU A 516 -4.07 -0.31 -1.92
C GLU A 516 -5.26 0.58 -2.27
N ASP A 517 -5.26 1.25 -3.43
CA ASP A 517 -6.39 2.05 -3.89
C ASP A 517 -7.65 1.17 -4.01
N ALA A 518 -7.50 -0.07 -4.49
CA ALA A 518 -8.59 -1.04 -4.56
C ALA A 518 -9.21 -1.37 -3.20
N LYS A 519 -8.39 -1.51 -2.15
CA LYS A 519 -8.89 -1.82 -0.81
C LYS A 519 -9.64 -0.64 -0.22
N THR A 520 -9.08 0.55 -0.35
CA THR A 520 -9.70 1.80 0.10
C THR A 520 -11.04 2.01 -0.59
N VAL A 521 -11.09 1.88 -1.91
CA VAL A 521 -12.32 2.07 -2.67
C VAL A 521 -13.34 0.98 -2.38
N ALA A 522 -12.90 -0.28 -2.24
CA ALA A 522 -13.79 -1.37 -1.85
C ALA A 522 -14.48 -1.12 -0.50
N GLU A 523 -13.76 -0.56 0.46
CA GLU A 523 -14.31 -0.20 1.77
C GLU A 523 -15.24 1.02 1.70
N VAL A 524 -14.82 2.10 1.03
CA VAL A 524 -15.57 3.37 0.99
C VAL A 524 -16.86 3.25 0.15
N LEU A 525 -16.81 2.52 -0.96
CA LEU A 525 -17.96 2.33 -1.84
C LEU A 525 -18.75 1.05 -1.52
N ASP A 526 -18.35 0.28 -0.51
CA ASP A 526 -18.92 -1.03 -0.16
C ASP A 526 -19.03 -1.98 -1.37
N ILE A 527 -17.94 -2.10 -2.14
CA ILE A 527 -17.86 -2.96 -3.32
C ILE A 527 -16.90 -4.13 -3.12
N SER A 528 -17.13 -5.21 -3.86
CA SER A 528 -16.35 -6.45 -3.70
C SER A 528 -14.88 -6.27 -4.10
N LEU A 529 -13.99 -6.62 -3.18
CA LEU A 529 -12.55 -6.71 -3.43
C LEU A 529 -12.19 -8.09 -4.01
N THR A 530 -11.55 -8.09 -5.17
CA THR A 530 -11.10 -9.29 -5.89
C THR A 530 -9.58 -9.26 -6.08
N GLU A 531 -9.03 -10.25 -6.79
CA GLU A 531 -7.60 -10.30 -7.12
C GLU A 531 -7.41 -10.41 -8.64
N ARG A 532 -6.50 -9.63 -9.22
CA ARG A 532 -6.11 -9.70 -10.62
C ARG A 532 -4.64 -10.12 -10.72
N THR A 533 -4.36 -11.10 -11.58
CA THR A 533 -2.98 -11.42 -11.95
C THR A 533 -2.46 -10.37 -12.92
N ILE A 534 -1.36 -9.71 -12.58
CA ILE A 534 -0.68 -8.77 -13.48
C ILE A 534 0.06 -9.58 -14.55
N GLU A 535 -0.40 -9.47 -15.80
CA GLU A 535 0.26 -10.08 -16.95
C GLU A 535 1.72 -9.57 -17.05
N GLY A 536 2.65 -10.50 -17.25
CA GLY A 536 4.09 -10.21 -17.25
C GLY A 536 4.80 -10.38 -15.90
N LEU A 537 4.08 -10.35 -14.77
CA LEU A 537 4.66 -10.55 -13.42
C LEU A 537 4.14 -11.80 -12.71
N ASP A 538 2.96 -12.30 -13.09
CA ASP A 538 2.37 -13.50 -12.50
C ASP A 538 2.25 -13.34 -10.96
N ILE A 539 1.96 -12.10 -10.54
CA ILE A 539 1.68 -11.61 -9.19
C ILE A 539 0.20 -11.25 -9.15
N LYS A 540 -0.49 -11.64 -8.06
CA LYS A 540 -1.86 -11.23 -7.80
C LYS A 540 -1.88 -9.91 -7.04
N GLN A 541 -2.65 -8.95 -7.54
CA GLN A 541 -2.90 -7.67 -6.89
C GLN A 541 -4.38 -7.57 -6.52
N PRO A 542 -4.72 -7.00 -5.35
CA PRO A 542 -6.10 -6.63 -5.04
C PRO A 542 -6.66 -5.71 -6.12
N MET A 543 -7.93 -5.92 -6.47
CA MET A 543 -8.63 -5.17 -7.51
C MET A 543 -10.11 -5.06 -7.18
N CYS A 544 -10.67 -3.87 -7.35
CA CYS A 544 -12.12 -3.67 -7.40
C CYS A 544 -12.42 -2.76 -8.60
N GLY A 545 -13.68 -2.67 -8.99
CA GLY A 545 -14.07 -1.82 -10.11
C GLY A 545 -15.53 -1.40 -10.03
N ILE A 546 -15.80 -0.26 -10.66
CA ILE A 546 -17.12 0.34 -10.78
C ILE A 546 -17.51 0.40 -12.27
N PRO A 547 -18.79 0.21 -12.62
CA PRO A 547 -19.25 0.47 -13.99
C PRO A 547 -19.01 1.92 -14.40
N SER A 548 -18.72 2.17 -15.68
CA SER A 548 -18.45 3.53 -16.17
C SER A 548 -19.63 4.51 -15.98
N HIS A 549 -20.87 4.02 -15.95
CA HIS A 549 -22.05 4.86 -15.75
C HIS A 549 -22.26 5.30 -14.29
N THR A 550 -21.59 4.67 -13.31
CA THR A 550 -21.64 5.07 -11.89
C THR A 550 -20.41 5.88 -11.47
N LEU A 551 -19.59 6.31 -12.44
CA LEU A 551 -18.32 6.99 -12.18
C LEU A 551 -18.52 8.27 -11.36
N GLU A 552 -19.47 9.11 -11.78
CA GLU A 552 -19.69 10.43 -11.18
C GLU A 552 -20.11 10.30 -9.71
N ASP A 553 -21.07 9.43 -9.42
CA ASP A 553 -21.52 9.14 -8.05
C ASP A 553 -20.41 8.55 -7.17
N SER A 554 -19.56 7.69 -7.75
CA SER A 554 -18.44 7.07 -7.05
C SER A 554 -17.35 8.10 -6.75
N ILE A 555 -17.03 8.99 -7.70
CA ILE A 555 -16.08 10.09 -7.48
C ILE A 555 -16.63 11.02 -6.40
N ASN A 556 -17.90 11.41 -6.47
CA ASN A 556 -18.54 12.28 -5.48
C ASN A 556 -18.51 11.66 -4.08
N THR A 557 -18.71 10.35 -3.98
CA THR A 557 -18.62 9.64 -2.71
C THR A 557 -17.18 9.64 -2.19
N LEU A 558 -16.19 9.32 -3.04
CA LEU A 558 -14.78 9.31 -2.66
C LEU A 558 -14.30 10.70 -2.22
N THR A 559 -14.67 11.75 -2.95
CA THR A 559 -14.29 13.14 -2.63
C THR A 559 -14.99 13.66 -1.38
N ALA A 560 -16.25 13.30 -1.15
CA ALA A 560 -16.96 13.58 0.10
C ALA A 560 -16.31 12.89 1.31
N HIS A 561 -15.65 11.75 1.10
CA HIS A 561 -14.84 11.07 2.12
C HIS A 561 -13.40 11.60 2.20
N GLY A 562 -13.09 12.70 1.51
CA GLY A 562 -11.80 13.39 1.58
C GLY A 562 -10.71 12.78 0.69
N TYR A 563 -11.06 11.88 -0.24
CA TYR A 563 -10.09 11.32 -1.18
C TYR A 563 -9.97 12.17 -2.44
N THR A 564 -8.73 12.36 -2.86
CA THR A 564 -8.43 12.97 -4.16
C THR A 564 -8.42 11.89 -5.23
N VAL A 565 -9.15 12.08 -6.32
CA VAL A 565 -9.21 11.09 -7.42
C VAL A 565 -8.43 11.62 -8.63
N ALA A 566 -7.57 10.76 -9.18
CA ALA A 566 -6.76 11.02 -10.37
C ALA A 566 -7.25 10.16 -11.54
N LEU A 567 -7.93 10.78 -12.50
CA LEU A 567 -8.48 10.09 -13.69
C LEU A 567 -7.47 10.06 -14.85
N ARG A 568 -7.42 8.93 -15.56
CA ARG A 568 -6.85 8.85 -16.92
C ARG A 568 -7.83 8.14 -17.86
N GLY A 569 -8.49 8.91 -18.73
CA GLY A 569 -9.46 8.42 -19.72
C GLY A 569 -8.96 8.55 -21.16
N LYS A 570 -9.62 7.84 -22.08
CA LYS A 570 -9.31 7.85 -23.52
C LYS A 570 -10.27 8.79 -24.27
N ASP A 571 -9.76 9.64 -25.16
CA ASP A 571 -10.61 10.46 -26.05
C ASP A 571 -11.18 9.58 -27.17
N ASP A 572 -12.52 9.52 -27.25
CA ASP A 572 -13.27 8.71 -28.23
C ASP A 572 -13.06 9.17 -29.69
N MET A 573 -12.58 10.39 -29.93
CA MET A 573 -12.36 10.91 -31.29
C MET A 573 -10.92 10.81 -31.79
N THR A 574 -9.92 10.83 -30.90
CA THR A 574 -8.50 10.92 -31.31
C THR A 574 -7.65 9.73 -30.86
N GLY A 575 -8.08 8.99 -29.85
CA GLY A 575 -7.29 7.91 -29.26
C GLY A 575 -6.02 8.34 -28.53
N GLU A 576 -5.80 9.65 -28.35
CA GLU A 576 -4.71 10.18 -27.53
C GLU A 576 -5.08 10.21 -26.04
N ILE A 577 -4.04 10.05 -25.20
CA ILE A 577 -4.14 10.08 -23.74
C ILE A 577 -4.03 11.55 -23.29
N GLN A 578 -5.08 12.11 -22.69
CA GLN A 578 -5.06 13.44 -22.07
C GLN A 578 -5.06 13.37 -20.52
N THR A 579 -4.56 14.43 -19.89
CA THR A 579 -4.11 14.48 -18.47
C THR A 579 -5.21 14.90 -17.49
N LEU A 580 -5.37 14.08 -16.42
CA LEU A 580 -5.78 14.33 -15.02
C LEU A 580 -6.69 15.53 -14.69
N GLN A 581 -7.97 15.26 -14.50
CA GLN A 581 -8.75 15.95 -13.47
C GLN A 581 -8.32 15.38 -12.11
N ILE A 582 -7.88 16.28 -11.23
CA ILE A 582 -7.67 16.02 -9.81
C ILE A 582 -8.89 16.64 -9.13
N VAL A 583 -9.75 15.80 -8.57
CA VAL A 583 -10.90 16.29 -7.78
C VAL A 583 -10.52 16.17 -6.31
N SER A 584 -10.30 17.29 -5.63
CA SER A 584 -9.93 17.37 -4.21
C SER A 584 -11.09 17.91 -3.37
N GLY A 585 -11.32 17.33 -2.19
CA GLY A 585 -12.45 17.66 -1.30
C GLY A 585 -12.38 19.01 -0.57
N ASP A 586 -11.40 19.87 -0.86
CA ASP A 586 -11.23 21.19 -0.20
C ASP A 586 -11.98 22.34 -0.90
N GLU A 587 -12.68 22.11 -2.01
CA GLU A 587 -13.47 23.16 -2.66
C GLU A 587 -14.82 23.37 -1.97
N LYS A 588 -15.14 24.64 -1.68
CA LYS A 588 -16.41 25.04 -1.07
C LYS A 588 -17.58 24.58 -1.95
N GLN A 589 -18.54 23.85 -1.39
CA GLN A 589 -19.69 23.31 -2.13
C GLN A 589 -20.80 24.34 -2.28
N TYR A 590 -21.50 24.29 -3.42
CA TYR A 590 -22.62 25.19 -3.76
C TYR A 590 -23.83 24.39 -4.21
N ASP A 591 -24.99 24.68 -3.63
CA ASP A 591 -26.30 24.30 -4.17
C ASP A 591 -27.11 25.58 -4.45
N LEU A 592 -27.24 25.94 -5.72
CA LEU A 592 -27.78 27.25 -6.10
C LEU A 592 -29.32 27.28 -6.05
N GLY A 593 -29.85 28.22 -5.27
CA GLY A 593 -31.25 28.65 -5.34
C GLY A 593 -31.37 30.01 -6.02
N PHE A 594 -32.47 30.24 -6.74
CA PHE A 594 -32.75 31.50 -7.43
C PHE A 594 -34.11 32.05 -7.02
N GLY A 595 -34.21 33.36 -6.85
CA GLY A 595 -35.50 33.98 -6.55
C GLY A 595 -35.51 35.49 -6.70
N TYR A 596 -36.70 36.00 -7.01
CA TYR A 596 -36.91 37.41 -7.33
C TYR A 596 -36.96 38.24 -6.07
N LEU A 597 -36.07 39.23 -5.97
CA LEU A 597 -36.06 40.18 -4.86
C LEU A 597 -35.68 41.57 -5.37
N GLY A 598 -36.65 42.48 -5.42
CA GLY A 598 -36.42 43.85 -5.90
C GLY A 598 -36.19 43.93 -7.41
N ASN A 599 -35.09 44.55 -7.83
CA ASN A 599 -34.79 44.89 -9.23
C ASN A 599 -33.94 43.83 -9.97
N GLY A 600 -34.01 42.56 -9.53
CA GLY A 600 -33.19 41.50 -10.09
C GLY A 600 -33.43 40.12 -9.47
N LEU A 601 -32.67 39.14 -9.94
CA LEU A 601 -32.68 37.75 -9.48
C LEU A 601 -31.56 37.55 -8.45
N THR A 602 -31.92 37.13 -7.25
CA THR A 602 -30.97 36.82 -6.17
C THR A 602 -30.58 35.35 -6.23
N VAL A 603 -29.28 35.08 -6.04
CA VAL A 603 -28.71 33.73 -6.05
C VAL A 603 -28.22 33.36 -4.66
N TRP A 604 -28.74 32.26 -4.11
CA TRP A 604 -28.39 31.76 -2.78
C TRP A 604 -27.62 30.44 -2.85
N ASN A 605 -26.75 30.20 -1.86
CA ASN A 605 -26.23 28.87 -1.59
C ASN A 605 -27.10 28.19 -0.52
N ARG A 606 -27.89 27.20 -0.91
CA ARG A 606 -28.80 26.46 -0.01
C ARG A 606 -28.08 25.59 1.02
N LEU A 607 -26.77 25.36 0.83
CA LEU A 607 -25.94 24.60 1.78
C LEU A 607 -25.40 25.46 2.94
N GLU A 608 -25.54 26.79 2.87
CA GLU A 608 -25.01 27.70 3.89
C GLU A 608 -26.11 28.63 4.41
N GLU A 609 -26.50 28.47 5.69
CA GLU A 609 -27.51 29.31 6.34
C GLU A 609 -26.87 30.35 7.27
N VAL A 610 -27.36 31.59 7.21
CA VAL A 610 -26.98 32.69 8.09
C VAL A 610 -28.25 33.36 8.60
N ASP A 611 -28.41 33.43 9.92
CA ASP A 611 -29.57 34.06 10.59
C ASP A 611 -30.95 33.54 10.10
N ASN A 612 -31.07 32.22 9.89
CA ASN A 612 -32.24 31.52 9.36
C ASN A 612 -32.66 31.91 7.93
N ASP A 613 -31.73 32.42 7.11
CA ASP A 613 -31.91 32.61 5.67
C ASP A 613 -30.71 32.01 4.91
N TYR A 614 -30.91 31.63 3.64
CA TYR A 614 -29.81 31.09 2.83
C TYR A 614 -28.81 32.19 2.48
N ARG A 615 -27.51 31.86 2.47
CA ARG A 615 -26.45 32.84 2.17
C ARG A 615 -26.55 33.28 0.71
N THR A 616 -26.76 34.57 0.49
CA THR A 616 -26.68 35.17 -0.85
C THR A 616 -25.24 35.15 -1.37
N VAL A 617 -25.03 34.55 -2.54
CA VAL A 617 -23.70 34.39 -3.16
C VAL A 617 -23.53 35.21 -4.44
N ALA A 618 -24.62 35.58 -5.11
CA ALA A 618 -24.61 36.52 -6.24
C ALA A 618 -25.97 37.24 -6.42
N HIS A 619 -25.98 38.31 -7.20
CA HIS A 619 -27.19 39.00 -7.67
C HIS A 619 -27.09 39.29 -9.17
N ILE A 620 -28.18 39.09 -9.89
CA ILE A 620 -28.29 39.35 -11.33
C ILE A 620 -29.28 40.50 -11.52
N ASP A 621 -28.80 41.64 -12.02
CA ASP A 621 -29.62 42.80 -12.34
C ASP A 621 -30.46 42.57 -13.60
N ASN A 622 -31.52 43.37 -13.79
CA ASN A 622 -32.43 43.26 -14.95
C ASN A 622 -31.75 43.44 -16.32
N ASP A 623 -30.57 44.09 -16.38
CA ASP A 623 -29.80 44.21 -17.63
C ASP A 623 -28.91 42.98 -17.93
N GLY A 624 -28.96 41.98 -17.04
CA GLY A 624 -28.17 40.75 -17.05
C GLY A 624 -26.77 40.90 -16.46
N SER A 625 -26.44 42.03 -15.82
CA SER A 625 -25.16 42.17 -15.12
C SER A 625 -25.15 41.40 -13.80
N ILE A 626 -24.02 40.79 -13.45
CA ILE A 626 -23.89 39.87 -12.31
C ILE A 626 -22.91 40.46 -11.29
N SER A 627 -23.36 40.52 -10.04
CA SER A 627 -22.55 40.89 -8.88
C SER A 627 -22.31 39.66 -8.00
N TYR A 628 -21.06 39.20 -7.92
CA TYR A 628 -20.68 38.10 -7.03
C TYR A 628 -20.32 38.61 -5.64
N TYR A 629 -20.84 37.95 -4.60
CA TYR A 629 -20.58 38.28 -3.19
C TYR A 629 -19.69 37.25 -2.48
N ASP A 630 -19.39 36.13 -3.14
CA ASP A 630 -18.43 35.13 -2.67
C ASP A 630 -17.17 35.16 -3.55
N GLU A 631 -16.06 35.69 -3.02
CA GLU A 631 -14.80 35.85 -3.75
C GLU A 631 -14.10 34.52 -4.03
N GLU A 632 -14.42 33.47 -3.28
CA GLU A 632 -13.83 32.12 -3.40
C GLU A 632 -14.65 31.19 -4.32
N MET A 633 -15.65 31.72 -5.03
CA MET A 633 -16.54 30.93 -5.87
C MET A 633 -15.80 30.30 -7.07
N PRO A 634 -15.88 28.96 -7.25
CA PRO A 634 -15.30 28.25 -8.38
C PRO A 634 -15.87 28.68 -9.74
N GLU A 635 -15.04 28.60 -10.78
CA GLU A 635 -15.40 29.06 -12.15
C GLU A 635 -16.55 28.27 -12.78
N ASN A 636 -16.71 26.97 -12.46
CA ASN A 636 -17.85 26.18 -12.93
C ASN A 636 -19.19 26.66 -12.33
N ILE A 637 -19.20 27.15 -11.09
CA ILE A 637 -20.39 27.71 -10.45
C ILE A 637 -20.73 29.09 -11.02
N LYS A 638 -19.71 29.94 -11.26
CA LYS A 638 -19.90 31.21 -11.97
C LYS A 638 -20.52 31.00 -13.37
N ALA A 639 -20.03 30.02 -14.11
CA ALA A 639 -20.57 29.69 -15.43
C ALA A 639 -22.07 29.27 -15.39
N GLN A 640 -22.52 28.58 -14.33
CA GLN A 640 -23.94 28.24 -14.15
C GLN A 640 -24.79 29.50 -13.90
N ILE A 641 -24.30 30.43 -13.07
CA ILE A 641 -24.96 31.71 -12.78
C ILE A 641 -25.03 32.58 -14.04
N GLU A 642 -23.97 32.61 -14.85
CA GLU A 642 -23.94 33.32 -16.13
C GLU A 642 -24.97 32.77 -17.13
N LYS A 643 -25.09 31.45 -17.24
CA LYS A 643 -26.11 30.82 -18.08
C LYS A 643 -27.53 31.16 -17.60
N GLN A 644 -27.75 31.20 -16.30
CA GLN A 644 -29.03 31.62 -15.72
C GLN A 644 -29.32 33.10 -15.99
N ALA A 645 -28.30 33.96 -15.94
CA ALA A 645 -28.44 35.38 -16.26
C ALA A 645 -28.79 35.63 -17.74
N GLU A 646 -28.23 34.85 -18.67
CA GLU A 646 -28.62 34.91 -20.08
C GLU A 646 -30.07 34.49 -20.31
N THR A 647 -30.50 33.42 -19.63
CA THR A 647 -31.89 32.96 -19.68
C THR A 647 -32.84 34.04 -19.13
N TYR A 648 -32.50 34.61 -17.96
CA TYR A 648 -33.26 35.69 -17.35
C TYR A 648 -33.36 36.94 -18.22
N LYS A 649 -32.27 37.31 -18.90
CA LYS A 649 -32.23 38.44 -19.82
C LYS A 649 -33.13 38.22 -21.04
N GLN A 650 -33.21 37.00 -21.55
CA GLN A 650 -34.13 36.64 -22.64
C GLN A 650 -35.59 36.73 -22.19
N GLU A 651 -35.89 36.30 -20.96
CA GLU A 651 -37.23 36.41 -20.38
C GLU A 651 -37.66 37.88 -20.20
N ILE A 652 -36.81 38.75 -19.66
CA ILE A 652 -37.13 40.19 -19.53
C ILE A 652 -37.34 40.84 -20.90
N ALA A 653 -36.48 40.55 -21.87
CA ALA A 653 -36.59 41.11 -23.22
C ALA A 653 -37.93 40.73 -23.89
N SER A 654 -38.44 39.52 -23.63
CA SER A 654 -39.75 39.10 -24.13
C SER A 654 -40.92 39.88 -23.49
N ILE A 655 -40.79 40.26 -22.22
CA ILE A 655 -41.81 41.03 -21.49
C ILE A 655 -41.83 42.50 -21.94
N GLU A 656 -40.67 43.10 -22.21
CA GLU A 656 -40.58 44.49 -22.71
C GLU A 656 -41.09 44.66 -24.16
N ASP A 657 -41.00 43.62 -24.99
CA ASP A 657 -41.57 43.62 -26.34
C ASP A 657 -43.11 43.44 -26.32
N ASP A 658 -43.64 42.66 -25.37
CA ASP A 658 -45.09 42.51 -25.16
C ASP A 658 -45.73 43.78 -24.55
N GLU A 659 -45.07 44.47 -23.62
CA GLU A 659 -45.59 45.75 -23.08
C GLU A 659 -45.60 46.88 -24.14
N LYS A 660 -44.63 46.90 -25.08
CA LYS A 660 -44.65 47.82 -26.24
C LYS A 660 -45.71 47.47 -27.28
N ALA A 661 -46.15 46.21 -27.36
CA ALA A 661 -47.27 45.80 -28.22
C ALA A 661 -48.63 46.21 -27.64
N ILE A 662 -48.74 46.39 -26.32
CA ILE A 662 -49.99 46.71 -25.61
C ILE A 662 -50.27 48.22 -25.54
N ASP A 663 -49.26 49.10 -25.62
CA ASP A 663 -49.42 50.59 -25.60
C ASP A 663 -49.80 51.20 -26.97
N SER A 664 -50.33 50.40 -27.91
CA SER A 664 -50.75 50.86 -29.25
C SER A 664 -52.15 50.41 -29.70
N GLY A 665 -53.06 50.18 -28.75
CA GLY A 665 -54.45 49.78 -29.06
C GLY A 665 -55.48 50.45 -28.16
N ASP A 666 -55.96 51.62 -28.57
CA ASP A 666 -57.19 52.27 -28.08
C ASP A 666 -58.42 51.34 -28.20
N GLY A 667 -59.32 51.40 -27.21
CA GLY A 667 -60.77 51.38 -27.49
C GLY A 667 -61.64 50.31 -26.82
N ASP A 668 -62.25 50.74 -25.70
CA ASP A 668 -63.63 50.50 -25.26
C ASP A 668 -64.30 49.11 -25.28
N THR A 669 -64.84 48.81 -24.09
CA THR A 669 -65.81 47.78 -23.72
C THR A 669 -67.10 47.78 -24.56
N VAL A 670 -67.70 46.59 -24.78
CA VAL A 670 -69.10 46.20 -24.45
C VAL A 670 -69.45 44.81 -25.04
N SER A 671 -70.31 44.13 -24.29
CA SER A 671 -70.84 42.76 -24.31
C SER A 671 -71.74 42.31 -25.49
N ASP A 672 -71.75 40.98 -25.65
CA ASP A 672 -72.81 40.00 -26.00
C ASP A 672 -73.55 39.98 -27.36
N GLU A 673 -73.36 38.82 -28.01
CA GLU A 673 -74.20 38.00 -28.90
C GLU A 673 -74.34 38.31 -30.42
N ASP A 674 -73.74 37.36 -31.16
CA ASP A 674 -74.10 36.72 -32.45
C ASP A 674 -74.14 37.50 -33.78
N ILE A 675 -73.10 37.28 -34.60
CA ILE A 675 -73.25 37.12 -36.06
C ILE A 675 -72.38 35.95 -36.57
N THR A 676 -73.08 35.01 -37.22
CA THR A 676 -72.60 33.80 -37.88
C THR A 676 -71.88 34.02 -39.23
N ILE A 677 -70.72 33.37 -39.36
CA ILE A 677 -70.38 32.30 -40.33
C ILE A 677 -70.12 32.66 -41.82
N ASN A 678 -68.86 32.48 -42.27
CA ASN A 678 -68.35 31.39 -43.18
C ASN A 678 -67.02 31.82 -43.85
N ASN A 679 -65.89 31.16 -43.55
CA ASN A 679 -65.26 30.07 -44.33
C ASN A 679 -64.29 30.58 -45.43
N ASP A 680 -63.09 30.05 -45.66
CA ASP A 680 -62.45 28.77 -45.30
C ASP A 680 -60.92 28.88 -45.50
N LEU A 681 -60.18 28.07 -44.73
CA LEU A 681 -58.99 27.25 -45.05
C LEU A 681 -58.01 27.28 -43.85
N ASP A 682 -58.17 26.44 -42.82
CA ASP A 682 -57.86 24.98 -42.69
C ASP A 682 -56.60 24.85 -41.80
N LYS A 683 -56.77 24.66 -40.48
CA LYS A 683 -56.90 23.39 -39.71
C LYS A 683 -55.59 22.65 -39.47
N SER A 684 -55.15 22.73 -38.20
CA SER A 684 -54.91 21.55 -37.37
C SER A 684 -55.20 21.93 -35.92
N ASP A 685 -56.30 21.40 -35.40
CA ASP A 685 -56.78 21.51 -34.02
C ASP A 685 -55.81 20.81 -33.05
N GLU A 686 -55.35 21.49 -32.01
CA GLU A 686 -54.90 20.84 -30.77
C GLU A 686 -55.95 21.13 -29.70
N GLU A 687 -56.77 20.11 -29.38
CA GLU A 687 -57.64 20.11 -28.22
C GLU A 687 -56.78 20.30 -26.95
N THR A 688 -57.02 21.33 -26.16
CA THR A 688 -56.43 21.42 -24.81
C THR A 688 -56.91 20.21 -24.00
N PRO A 689 -56.03 19.32 -23.54
CA PRO A 689 -56.47 18.08 -22.89
C PRO A 689 -57.09 18.39 -21.52
N ASP A 690 -58.27 17.80 -21.24
CA ASP A 690 -58.93 17.92 -19.94
C ASP A 690 -58.28 16.95 -18.93
N TYR A 691 -57.62 17.50 -17.91
CA TYR A 691 -56.91 16.74 -16.88
C TYR A 691 -57.66 16.69 -15.54
N SER A 692 -58.94 17.04 -15.51
CA SER A 692 -59.74 16.96 -14.28
C SER A 692 -59.76 15.55 -13.65
N ASP A 693 -59.53 14.50 -14.45
CA ASP A 693 -59.49 13.09 -14.03
C ASP A 693 -58.27 12.67 -13.19
N ILE A 694 -57.23 13.50 -13.08
CA ILE A 694 -56.06 13.20 -12.24
C ILE A 694 -56.11 13.90 -10.87
N ILE A 695 -57.00 14.88 -10.70
CA ILE A 695 -57.18 15.58 -9.42
C ILE A 695 -57.73 14.59 -8.37
N GLY A 696 -57.02 14.47 -7.25
CA GLY A 696 -57.32 13.52 -6.18
C GLY A 696 -56.61 12.16 -6.30
N LYS A 697 -55.74 11.94 -7.30
CA LYS A 697 -54.88 10.75 -7.37
C LYS A 697 -53.60 10.94 -6.54
N GLU A 698 -53.09 9.84 -6.00
CA GLU A 698 -51.79 9.79 -5.32
C GLU A 698 -50.69 9.41 -6.32
N VAL A 699 -49.55 10.10 -6.23
CA VAL A 699 -48.35 9.83 -7.04
C VAL A 699 -47.14 9.72 -6.12
N VAL A 700 -46.20 8.84 -6.46
CA VAL A 700 -44.94 8.69 -5.72
C VAL A 700 -43.82 9.29 -6.55
N ILE A 701 -43.19 10.33 -6.02
CA ILE A 701 -42.07 11.03 -6.66
C ILE A 701 -40.95 11.13 -5.62
N ASP A 702 -39.73 10.76 -5.99
CA ASP A 702 -38.56 10.81 -5.10
C ASP A 702 -38.77 10.12 -3.74
N ASN A 703 -39.45 8.96 -3.75
CA ASN A 703 -39.80 8.20 -2.54
C ASN A 703 -40.79 8.89 -1.57
N HIS A 704 -41.40 10.01 -1.97
CA HIS A 704 -42.45 10.72 -1.22
C HIS A 704 -43.81 10.54 -1.88
N ARG A 705 -44.89 10.46 -1.07
CA ARG A 705 -46.26 10.30 -1.57
C ARG A 705 -46.97 11.65 -1.59
N PHE A 706 -47.47 12.04 -2.75
CA PHE A 706 -48.18 13.29 -2.93
C PHE A 706 -49.61 13.06 -3.42
N LEU A 707 -50.55 13.89 -2.97
CA LEU A 707 -51.92 13.94 -3.49
C LEU A 707 -52.09 15.14 -4.40
N ILE A 708 -52.55 14.91 -5.63
CA ILE A 708 -52.81 15.98 -6.59
C ILE A 708 -54.06 16.77 -6.18
N GLU A 709 -53.93 18.08 -5.95
CA GLU A 709 -55.03 18.94 -5.47
C GLU A 709 -55.68 19.79 -6.57
N SER A 710 -54.90 20.28 -7.54
CA SER A 710 -55.40 21.08 -8.66
C SER A 710 -54.44 21.08 -9.84
N VAL A 711 -54.98 21.27 -11.04
CA VAL A 711 -54.23 21.51 -12.28
C VAL A 711 -54.61 22.88 -12.83
N SER A 712 -53.63 23.66 -13.27
CA SER A 712 -53.83 24.96 -13.93
C SER A 712 -54.07 24.78 -15.43
N ASP A 713 -55.26 25.15 -15.91
CA ASP A 713 -55.65 25.02 -17.33
C ASP A 713 -54.84 25.93 -18.28
N PHE A 714 -54.17 26.96 -17.74
CA PHE A 714 -53.40 27.92 -18.53
C PHE A 714 -51.89 27.65 -18.50
N SER A 715 -51.34 27.28 -17.35
CA SER A 715 -49.88 27.13 -17.17
C SER A 715 -49.41 25.67 -17.16
N GLY A 716 -50.34 24.71 -17.10
CA GLY A 716 -50.04 23.28 -17.02
C GLY A 716 -49.40 22.85 -15.70
N ASP A 717 -49.47 23.69 -14.65
CA ASP A 717 -48.91 23.37 -13.33
C ASP A 717 -49.90 22.56 -12.49
N VAL A 718 -49.38 21.54 -11.80
CA VAL A 718 -50.09 20.62 -10.92
C VAL A 718 -49.62 20.84 -9.50
N SER A 719 -50.53 21.29 -8.64
CA SER A 719 -50.26 21.45 -7.21
C SER A 719 -50.56 20.16 -6.47
N MET A 720 -49.61 19.70 -5.67
CA MET A 720 -49.69 18.44 -4.94
C MET A 720 -49.28 18.61 -3.48
N ARG A 721 -50.04 18.01 -2.59
CA ARG A 721 -49.79 18.04 -1.14
C ARG A 721 -49.05 16.78 -0.69
N ASP A 722 -47.96 16.95 0.04
CA ASP A 722 -47.19 15.82 0.60
C ASP A 722 -47.97 15.11 1.72
N LEU A 723 -48.18 13.80 1.56
CA LEU A 723 -48.86 12.91 2.51
C LEU A 723 -47.86 12.06 3.32
N THR A 724 -46.56 12.20 3.10
CA THR A 724 -45.51 11.35 3.69
C THR A 724 -45.46 11.48 5.22
N PHE A 725 -45.97 12.58 5.80
CA PHE A 725 -45.92 12.87 7.24
C PHE A 725 -47.27 13.12 7.94
N GLU A 726 -48.40 12.69 7.36
CA GLU A 726 -49.79 13.05 7.76
C GLU A 726 -50.21 12.69 9.22
N ARG A 727 -49.31 12.13 10.05
CA ARG A 727 -49.52 11.84 11.48
C ARG A 727 -48.55 12.57 12.43
N GLN A 728 -47.75 13.52 11.97
CA GLN A 728 -46.87 14.36 12.79
C GLN A 728 -47.31 15.83 12.76
N SER A 729 -47.13 16.54 13.87
CA SER A 729 -47.57 17.94 14.05
C SER A 729 -46.75 18.90 13.18
N GLY A 730 -47.21 19.19 11.97
CA GLY A 730 -46.62 20.17 11.04
C GLY A 730 -47.63 20.58 9.96
N PHE A 731 -47.48 21.79 9.40
CA PHE A 731 -48.33 22.27 8.31
C PHE A 731 -47.93 21.58 6.98
N PRO A 732 -48.90 21.24 6.10
CA PRO A 732 -48.60 20.53 4.86
C PRO A 732 -47.74 21.36 3.89
N ILE A 733 -46.71 20.72 3.31
CA ILE A 733 -45.84 21.28 2.27
C ILE A 733 -46.50 21.02 0.92
N ASN A 734 -46.68 22.07 0.11
CA ASN A 734 -47.21 21.97 -1.24
C ASN A 734 -46.06 21.98 -2.26
N ARG A 735 -46.01 20.98 -3.15
CA ARG A 735 -45.11 20.86 -4.31
C ARG A 735 -45.90 21.25 -5.56
N SER A 736 -45.27 21.91 -6.54
CA SER A 736 -45.89 22.24 -7.82
C SER A 736 -45.00 21.74 -8.95
N GLU A 737 -45.55 21.01 -9.91
CA GLU A 737 -44.82 20.47 -11.08
C GLU A 737 -45.62 20.60 -12.38
N LYS A 738 -44.98 20.40 -13.53
CA LYS A 738 -45.66 20.40 -14.83
C LYS A 738 -46.45 19.12 -15.06
N ILE A 739 -47.62 19.25 -15.69
CA ILE A 739 -48.55 18.14 -15.89
C ILE A 739 -47.96 16.99 -16.71
N GLU A 740 -47.14 17.29 -17.72
CA GLU A 740 -46.46 16.29 -18.54
C GLU A 740 -45.56 15.38 -17.70
N THR A 741 -44.86 15.95 -16.72
CA THR A 741 -44.00 15.22 -15.78
C THR A 741 -44.83 14.36 -14.83
N VAL A 742 -45.93 14.91 -14.28
CA VAL A 742 -46.81 14.17 -13.36
C VAL A 742 -47.49 12.99 -14.07
N LEU A 743 -47.84 13.12 -15.35
CA LEU A 743 -48.44 12.05 -16.14
C LEU A 743 -47.47 10.86 -16.36
N GLN A 744 -46.17 11.11 -16.51
CA GLN A 744 -45.17 10.03 -16.65
C GLN A 744 -45.12 9.11 -15.43
N TYR A 745 -45.36 9.65 -14.23
CA TYR A 745 -45.45 8.87 -13.00
C TYR A 745 -46.80 8.17 -12.81
N LEU A 746 -47.82 8.52 -13.61
CA LEU A 746 -49.15 7.90 -13.58
C LEU A 746 -49.34 6.81 -14.62
N GLU A 747 -48.47 6.70 -15.64
CA GLU A 747 -48.55 5.66 -16.68
C GLU A 747 -47.81 4.35 -16.29
N PRO A 748 -48.43 3.17 -16.46
CA PRO A 748 -47.74 1.90 -16.27
C PRO A 748 -46.84 1.57 -17.47
N GLN A 749 -45.53 1.60 -17.28
CA GLN A 749 -44.52 1.27 -18.30
C GLN A 749 -44.70 -0.18 -18.81
N GLN A 750 -45.04 -0.34 -20.11
CA GLN A 750 -44.98 -1.61 -20.86
C GLN A 750 -43.68 -1.66 -21.67
N GLU A 751 -42.87 -2.70 -21.49
CA GLU A 751 -41.65 -2.96 -22.26
C GLU A 751 -41.97 -3.42 -23.70
N GLU A 752 -41.48 -2.68 -24.70
CA GLU A 752 -41.52 -3.11 -26.10
C GLU A 752 -40.22 -3.83 -26.53
N LYS A 753 -40.43 -5.03 -27.08
CA LYS A 753 -39.41 -5.91 -27.68
C LYS A 753 -39.13 -5.52 -29.14
N LEU A 754 -37.85 -5.50 -29.52
CA LEU A 754 -37.41 -5.80 -30.89
C LEU A 754 -36.24 -6.79 -30.88
N THR A 755 -36.50 -7.99 -31.42
CA THR A 755 -35.52 -9.07 -31.61
C THR A 755 -34.66 -8.88 -32.87
N PRO A 756 -33.36 -9.22 -32.84
CA PRO A 756 -32.45 -9.17 -33.98
C PRO A 756 -32.51 -10.42 -34.86
N ALA A 757 -32.13 -10.27 -36.14
CA ALA A 757 -32.05 -11.36 -37.11
C ALA A 757 -30.63 -11.97 -37.18
N PHE A 758 -30.61 -13.30 -37.09
CA PHE A 758 -29.61 -14.29 -37.53
C PHE A 758 -28.46 -14.70 -36.59
N GLU A 759 -28.66 -15.89 -36.03
CA GLU A 759 -27.79 -16.71 -35.18
C GLU A 759 -26.63 -17.41 -35.92
N LYS A 760 -25.58 -17.76 -35.16
CA LYS A 760 -25.05 -19.13 -35.09
C LYS A 760 -24.25 -19.40 -33.79
N GLN A 761 -24.97 -19.99 -32.84
CA GLN A 761 -24.64 -20.84 -31.68
C GLN A 761 -23.22 -20.86 -31.07
N LYS A 762 -23.13 -20.36 -29.82
CA LYS A 762 -22.29 -20.90 -28.75
C LYS A 762 -23.21 -21.24 -27.56
N LEU A 763 -23.00 -22.41 -26.94
CA LEU A 763 -23.80 -22.94 -25.83
C LEU A 763 -23.98 -21.90 -24.70
N ASP A 764 -25.23 -21.73 -24.26
CA ASP A 764 -25.62 -20.89 -23.12
C ASP A 764 -24.99 -21.42 -21.81
N LYS A 765 -24.34 -20.53 -21.07
CA LYS A 765 -24.23 -20.63 -19.61
C LYS A 765 -25.25 -19.65 -19.05
N GLU A 766 -26.33 -20.15 -18.48
CA GLU A 766 -27.30 -19.34 -17.73
C GLU A 766 -26.57 -18.53 -16.63
N PRO A 767 -26.88 -17.24 -16.44
CA PRO A 767 -26.49 -16.52 -15.24
C PRO A 767 -27.29 -17.08 -14.06
N ASN A 768 -26.59 -17.63 -13.08
CA ASN A 768 -27.16 -18.04 -11.79
C ASN A 768 -27.55 -16.78 -11.00
N THR A 769 -28.68 -16.16 -11.34
CA THR A 769 -29.30 -15.13 -10.50
C THR A 769 -30.05 -15.84 -9.37
N VAL A 770 -29.37 -16.07 -8.25
CA VAL A 770 -30.02 -16.57 -7.02
C VAL A 770 -30.80 -15.40 -6.42
N VAL A 771 -32.09 -15.35 -6.71
CA VAL A 771 -33.04 -14.44 -6.05
C VAL A 771 -33.41 -15.07 -4.71
N TYR A 772 -32.96 -14.49 -3.60
CA TYR A 772 -33.47 -14.89 -2.28
C TYR A 772 -34.81 -14.18 -2.02
N PRO A 773 -35.86 -14.88 -1.59
CA PRO A 773 -37.08 -14.23 -1.13
C PRO A 773 -36.81 -13.45 0.17
N GLU A 774 -37.33 -12.22 0.28
CA GLU A 774 -37.38 -11.47 1.54
C GLU A 774 -38.32 -12.18 2.53
N ILE A 775 -37.75 -13.05 3.37
CA ILE A 775 -38.50 -13.76 4.41
C ILE A 775 -38.29 -13.06 5.76
N GLU A 776 -39.41 -12.73 6.41
CA GLU A 776 -39.53 -12.19 7.78
C GLU A 776 -38.59 -12.89 8.78
N MET A 777 -37.84 -12.11 9.58
CA MET A 777 -36.86 -12.62 10.55
C MET A 777 -37.44 -13.65 11.54
N SER A 778 -38.74 -13.57 11.83
CA SER A 778 -39.44 -14.47 12.76
C SER A 778 -39.51 -15.93 12.28
N GLN A 779 -39.31 -16.19 10.99
CA GLN A 779 -39.36 -17.53 10.38
C GLN A 779 -37.97 -18.13 10.14
N ARG A 780 -36.89 -17.40 10.47
CA ARG A 780 -35.51 -17.86 10.32
C ARG A 780 -35.09 -18.62 11.58
N HIS A 781 -34.74 -19.89 11.43
CA HIS A 781 -34.23 -20.72 12.53
C HIS A 781 -32.81 -21.18 12.23
N ASN A 782 -31.89 -21.00 13.19
CA ASN A 782 -30.51 -21.51 13.07
C ASN A 782 -30.51 -23.03 13.25
N PHE A 783 -30.06 -23.75 12.21
CA PHE A 783 -29.88 -25.19 12.27
C PHE A 783 -28.62 -25.53 13.06
N ALA A 784 -28.76 -26.29 14.14
CA ALA A 784 -27.65 -26.84 14.90
C ALA A 784 -27.32 -28.23 14.37
N ILE A 785 -26.13 -28.40 13.81
CA ILE A 785 -25.60 -29.68 13.39
C ILE A 785 -25.37 -30.55 14.64
N THR A 786 -25.94 -31.75 14.66
CA THR A 786 -25.88 -32.68 15.81
C THR A 786 -25.17 -34.00 15.50
N ASP A 787 -24.73 -34.19 14.25
CA ASP A 787 -24.01 -35.39 13.80
C ASP A 787 -22.52 -35.10 13.64
N ASP A 788 -21.71 -35.74 14.47
CA ASP A 788 -20.24 -35.60 14.49
C ASP A 788 -19.55 -36.42 13.37
N GLU A 789 -20.28 -37.27 12.64
CA GLU A 789 -19.77 -38.07 11.52
C GLU A 789 -19.97 -37.39 10.14
N LEU A 790 -20.22 -36.07 10.12
CA LEU A 790 -20.32 -35.31 8.88
C LEU A 790 -19.02 -35.34 8.08
N GLY A 791 -19.15 -35.76 6.81
CA GLY A 791 -18.02 -35.92 5.90
C GLY A 791 -17.23 -37.22 6.06
N TYR A 792 -17.72 -38.19 6.84
CA TYR A 792 -17.27 -39.58 6.77
C TYR A 792 -17.94 -40.32 5.58
N GLY A 793 -17.30 -41.37 5.07
CA GLY A 793 -17.75 -42.11 3.89
C GLY A 793 -16.74 -42.10 2.73
N GLY A 794 -16.92 -43.01 1.77
CA GLY A 794 -16.06 -43.12 0.59
C GLY A 794 -16.24 -41.96 -0.40
N ALA A 795 -15.32 -41.77 -1.34
CA ALA A 795 -15.40 -40.68 -2.32
C ALA A 795 -16.73 -40.67 -3.11
N LYS A 796 -17.25 -41.84 -3.47
CA LYS A 796 -18.55 -41.99 -4.17
C LYS A 796 -19.76 -41.66 -3.27
N GLU A 797 -19.66 -41.95 -1.99
CA GLU A 797 -20.72 -41.64 -1.01
C GLU A 797 -20.79 -40.14 -0.76
N LYS A 798 -19.64 -39.47 -0.66
CA LYS A 798 -19.54 -38.00 -0.59
C LYS A 798 -20.07 -37.33 -1.85
N PHE A 799 -19.77 -37.89 -3.03
CA PHE A 799 -20.34 -37.43 -4.29
C PHE A 799 -21.87 -37.53 -4.28
N LYS A 800 -22.42 -38.67 -3.87
CA LYS A 800 -23.88 -38.86 -3.76
C LYS A 800 -24.53 -37.86 -2.79
N ASN A 801 -23.91 -37.62 -1.63
CA ASN A 801 -24.40 -36.65 -0.64
C ASN A 801 -24.39 -35.22 -1.19
N ASN A 802 -23.33 -34.83 -1.91
CA ASN A 802 -23.28 -33.52 -2.57
C ASN A 802 -24.40 -33.37 -3.62
N MET A 803 -24.65 -34.43 -4.41
CA MET A 803 -25.71 -34.43 -5.41
C MET A 803 -27.12 -34.35 -4.80
N GLU A 804 -27.35 -35.05 -3.68
CA GLU A 804 -28.62 -34.95 -2.94
C GLU A 804 -28.83 -33.56 -2.33
N ALA A 805 -27.78 -32.96 -1.75
CA ALA A 805 -27.83 -31.60 -1.22
C ALA A 805 -28.16 -30.57 -2.32
N ILE A 806 -27.53 -30.67 -3.50
CA ILE A 806 -27.79 -29.76 -4.62
C ILE A 806 -29.24 -29.90 -5.11
N ARG A 807 -29.77 -31.13 -5.20
CA ARG A 807 -31.19 -31.33 -5.58
C ARG A 807 -32.16 -30.72 -4.58
N VAL A 808 -31.88 -30.86 -3.28
CA VAL A 808 -32.69 -30.25 -2.22
C VAL A 808 -32.63 -28.73 -2.31
N LEU A 809 -31.44 -28.16 -2.55
CA LEU A 809 -31.27 -26.72 -2.73
C LEU A 809 -32.07 -26.22 -3.94
N GLN A 810 -31.94 -26.88 -5.09
CA GLN A 810 -32.69 -26.54 -6.30
C GLN A 810 -34.21 -26.61 -6.09
N ASN A 811 -34.69 -27.61 -5.37
CA ASN A 811 -36.11 -27.70 -5.02
C ASN A 811 -36.53 -26.51 -4.14
N CYS A 812 -35.76 -26.17 -3.11
CA CYS A 812 -36.04 -25.04 -2.22
C CYS A 812 -36.05 -23.69 -2.98
N GLU A 813 -35.09 -23.49 -3.89
CA GLU A 813 -35.00 -22.31 -4.76
C GLU A 813 -36.19 -22.24 -5.73
N SER A 814 -36.54 -23.36 -6.38
CA SER A 814 -37.67 -23.41 -7.32
C SER A 814 -39.03 -23.19 -6.65
N GLU A 815 -39.16 -23.60 -5.38
CA GLU A 815 -40.36 -23.41 -4.56
C GLU A 815 -40.32 -22.08 -3.78
N ASN A 816 -39.25 -21.29 -3.94
CA ASN A 816 -39.02 -20.00 -3.29
C ASN A 816 -39.27 -20.04 -1.76
N ARG A 817 -38.77 -21.08 -1.08
CA ARG A 817 -38.96 -21.31 0.36
C ARG A 817 -37.67 -21.74 1.07
N LEU A 818 -37.65 -21.62 2.39
CA LEU A 818 -36.56 -22.18 3.21
C LEU A 818 -36.65 -23.71 3.30
N ALA A 819 -35.49 -24.34 3.45
CA ALA A 819 -35.37 -25.76 3.72
C ALA A 819 -35.97 -26.13 5.08
N THR A 820 -36.75 -27.21 5.12
CA THR A 820 -37.25 -27.81 6.36
C THR A 820 -36.11 -28.38 7.21
N PRO A 821 -36.29 -28.64 8.52
CA PRO A 821 -35.23 -29.20 9.35
C PRO A 821 -34.65 -30.53 8.81
N GLN A 822 -35.48 -31.37 8.19
CA GLN A 822 -35.01 -32.60 7.54
C GLN A 822 -34.17 -32.32 6.28
N GLU A 823 -34.57 -31.32 5.48
CA GLU A 823 -33.82 -30.90 4.30
C GLU A 823 -32.50 -30.19 4.68
N GLN A 824 -32.48 -29.44 5.78
CA GLN A 824 -31.27 -28.84 6.35
C GLN A 824 -30.26 -29.90 6.79
N GLU A 825 -30.72 -31.04 7.30
CA GLU A 825 -29.85 -32.16 7.61
C GLU A 825 -29.17 -32.73 6.35
N ILE A 826 -29.90 -32.80 5.23
CA ILE A 826 -29.35 -33.25 3.93
C ILE A 826 -28.35 -32.21 3.38
N LEU A 827 -28.69 -30.92 3.45
CA LEU A 827 -27.81 -29.82 3.02
C LEU A 827 -26.51 -29.77 3.83
N SER A 828 -26.55 -30.07 5.12
CA SER A 828 -25.37 -30.05 5.98
C SER A 828 -24.31 -31.10 5.61
N ARG A 829 -24.69 -32.14 4.85
CA ARG A 829 -23.78 -33.21 4.39
C ARG A 829 -22.93 -32.83 3.17
N TYR A 830 -23.07 -31.62 2.64
CA TYR A 830 -22.26 -31.13 1.53
C TYR A 830 -20.82 -30.82 1.98
N VAL A 831 -19.82 -31.44 1.34
CA VAL A 831 -18.40 -31.33 1.73
C VAL A 831 -17.51 -30.61 0.70
N GLY A 832 -18.11 -30.06 -0.36
CA GLY A 832 -17.40 -29.39 -1.45
C GLY A 832 -16.70 -30.35 -2.43
N TRP A 833 -16.19 -29.79 -3.53
CA TRP A 833 -15.62 -30.56 -4.64
C TRP A 833 -14.10 -30.72 -4.61
N GLY A 834 -13.40 -29.96 -3.75
CA GLY A 834 -11.93 -29.91 -3.70
C GLY A 834 -11.25 -31.26 -3.39
N GLY A 835 -11.97 -32.21 -2.77
CA GLY A 835 -11.51 -33.57 -2.51
C GLY A 835 -12.08 -34.64 -3.46
N LEU A 836 -12.90 -34.24 -4.46
CA LEU A 836 -13.57 -35.14 -5.41
C LEU A 836 -13.29 -34.77 -6.89
N PRO A 837 -12.05 -34.38 -7.29
CA PRO A 837 -11.78 -33.99 -8.68
C PRO A 837 -12.01 -35.13 -9.67
N ASP A 838 -11.85 -36.37 -9.21
CA ASP A 838 -12.06 -37.60 -9.98
C ASP A 838 -13.51 -37.76 -10.47
N ALA A 839 -14.47 -37.14 -9.78
CA ALA A 839 -15.88 -37.13 -10.16
C ALA A 839 -16.19 -36.16 -11.31
N PHE A 840 -15.19 -35.48 -11.86
CA PHE A 840 -15.31 -34.58 -13.02
C PHE A 840 -14.34 -34.95 -14.16
N ASP A 841 -13.67 -36.10 -14.05
CA ASP A 841 -12.74 -36.62 -15.05
C ASP A 841 -13.40 -37.72 -15.89
N GLU A 842 -13.86 -37.36 -17.08
CA GLU A 842 -14.52 -38.25 -18.04
C GLU A 842 -13.64 -39.44 -18.48
N THR A 843 -12.32 -39.37 -18.26
CA THR A 843 -11.39 -40.45 -18.62
C THR A 843 -11.37 -41.58 -17.58
N LYS A 844 -11.92 -41.36 -16.38
CA LYS A 844 -11.95 -42.35 -15.29
C LYS A 844 -13.18 -43.25 -15.36
N SER A 845 -13.04 -44.37 -16.07
CA SER A 845 -14.10 -45.37 -16.26
C SER A 845 -14.80 -45.90 -14.98
N ASN A 846 -14.14 -45.87 -13.81
CA ASN A 846 -14.72 -46.27 -12.53
C ASN A 846 -15.72 -45.27 -11.93
N TRP A 847 -15.81 -44.07 -12.50
CA TRP A 847 -16.79 -43.02 -12.16
C TRP A 847 -17.90 -42.87 -13.20
N ALA A 848 -17.81 -43.54 -14.35
CA ALA A 848 -18.75 -43.43 -15.46
C ALA A 848 -20.22 -43.75 -15.10
N THR A 849 -20.49 -44.47 -14.00
CA THR A 849 -21.83 -44.80 -13.52
C THR A 849 -22.44 -43.77 -12.56
N GLU A 850 -21.66 -42.78 -12.10
CA GLU A 850 -22.12 -41.75 -11.14
C GLU A 850 -22.60 -40.46 -11.83
N TYR A 851 -22.26 -40.29 -13.12
CA TYR A 851 -22.66 -39.15 -13.96
C TYR A 851 -24.10 -39.24 -14.46
#